data_AF-A0A0Q8ETE1-F1
#
_entry.id   AF-A0A0Q8ETE1-F1
#
_cell.length_a   1.000
_cell.length_b   1.000
_cell.length_c   1.000
_cell.angle_alpha   90.00
_cell.angle_beta   90.00
_cell.angle_gamma   90.00
#
_symmetry.space_group_name_H-M   'P 1'
#
loop_
_entity.id
_entity.type
_entity.pdbx_description
1 polymer ?
#
loop_
_entity_poly.entity_id
_entity_poly.type
_entity_poly.pdbx_seq_one_letter_code
_entity_poly.pdbx_strand_id
1 'polypeptide(L)'
;MSSSTDNFLAASRLLRVLALVLCALSLGGLSGCAMVKAKPMKAERYIEAKRGDILTTGELSASTHQTLNILGLEKRFCLTQPQACAQELSQADGTSREGGLAAAAEVWMASALDGGHPAVSSDQQVRQLSAWLEVARYAYAYLFYTERTPAERGLEERQTQVRDYYNYAVERVVTAVFAQVKEGHQGALASGVLPAPAPWTMTLHLDQAEQQGRIAVPDAMLSASALRFKGIRNQYRRDGFGTEMVAVMGDEPVDLEMGEDLAVRPGYVSFMPTPNVTLVLRFEGHSLLEILGTSAVSLEALDPLLHTNIELGGVNVPLAANYTAGYGVWLARSGFAGNSLRTLFGMKAGLERPHLFLLQPYDPQRRVLLLIHGLASSPEAWVNLGNDVLGDEALRQHYQIWLMYYPTNLPLAYNHMAIRATVLRTLNRLDPERDDPASEQMVLVGHSMGGVISRLMVSTTQGDRLWTGLGMDQLPQGVDAEQVRSEVGPLLTFDYMPEVGAAVFIAAPHRGSPKADGMLAALVRRLSSIPVALQDRYRHTAKIASDLPDRLPLSIDNLSEQDPFIKAAADLPIEPGLKYYSIIARQNETGPLSDSSDGVVPYASAHLAGATSESIIHDGHSVQENPQAILQLRRILRQLEEH
;
A
#
# COMPACT_ATOMS: atom_id res chain seq x y z
N MET A 1 -107.61 25.52 31.70
CA MET A 1 -107.02 24.16 31.64
C MET A 1 -106.67 23.88 30.19
N SER A 2 -105.38 23.98 29.79
CA SER A 2 -104.80 23.46 28.51
C SER A 2 -103.43 24.10 28.16
N SER A 3 -102.58 24.49 29.13
CA SER A 3 -101.23 25.02 28.78
C SER A 3 -100.08 24.49 29.63
N SER A 4 -100.35 23.54 30.55
CA SER A 4 -99.32 23.04 31.47
C SER A 4 -98.73 21.68 31.08
N THR A 5 -99.33 20.95 30.13
CA THR A 5 -98.93 19.57 29.79
C THR A 5 -97.93 19.49 28.64
N ASP A 6 -97.90 20.47 27.73
CA ASP A 6 -96.99 20.42 26.57
C ASP A 6 -95.54 20.80 26.92
N ASN A 7 -95.34 21.66 27.93
CA ASN A 7 -94.00 22.02 28.40
C ASN A 7 -93.27 20.86 29.10
N PHE A 8 -94.00 19.92 29.72
CA PHE A 8 -93.39 18.77 30.40
C PHE A 8 -92.88 17.70 29.41
N LEU A 9 -93.61 17.48 28.31
CA LEU A 9 -93.21 16.53 27.26
C LEU A 9 -92.00 17.05 26.47
N ALA A 10 -91.94 18.35 26.18
CA ALA A 10 -90.79 18.99 25.52
C ALA A 10 -89.53 18.92 26.40
N ALA A 11 -89.64 19.22 27.70
CA ALA A 11 -88.53 19.13 28.65
C ALA A 11 -87.99 17.70 28.78
N SER A 12 -88.86 16.68 28.80
CA SER A 12 -88.43 15.27 28.89
C SER A 12 -87.69 14.78 27.64
N ARG A 13 -88.07 15.25 26.45
CA ARG A 13 -87.36 14.94 25.20
C ARG A 13 -86.02 15.65 25.14
N LEU A 14 -85.96 16.91 25.58
CA LEU A 14 -84.71 17.66 25.65
C LEU A 14 -83.72 17.00 26.62
N LEU A 15 -84.17 16.57 27.80
CA LEU A 15 -83.32 15.84 28.76
C LEU A 15 -82.84 14.49 28.23
N ARG A 16 -83.68 13.74 27.49
CA ARG A 16 -83.26 12.47 26.87
C ARG A 16 -82.25 12.68 25.76
N VAL A 17 -82.43 13.70 24.93
CA VAL A 17 -81.45 14.07 23.89
C VAL A 17 -80.15 14.55 24.53
N LEU A 18 -80.22 15.37 25.59
CA LEU A 18 -79.04 15.83 26.32
C LEU A 18 -78.31 14.66 27.00
N ALA A 19 -79.03 13.70 27.59
CA ALA A 19 -78.45 12.51 28.20
C ALA A 19 -77.82 11.58 27.16
N LEU A 20 -78.44 11.41 25.98
CA LEU A 20 -77.86 10.65 24.86
C LEU A 20 -76.62 11.33 24.27
N VAL A 21 -76.62 12.67 24.17
CA VAL A 21 -75.46 13.46 23.74
C VAL A 21 -74.34 13.40 24.77
N LEU A 22 -74.65 13.49 26.07
CA LEU A 22 -73.65 13.31 27.14
C LEU A 22 -73.10 11.88 27.20
N CYS A 23 -73.93 10.86 26.97
CA CYS A 23 -73.47 9.47 26.84
C CYS A 23 -72.59 9.28 25.60
N ALA A 24 -72.95 9.86 24.45
CA ALA A 24 -72.13 9.79 23.24
C ALA A 24 -70.79 10.55 23.41
N LEU A 25 -70.79 11.67 24.13
CA LEU A 25 -69.59 12.44 24.48
C LEU A 25 -68.73 11.73 25.54
N SER A 26 -69.32 11.03 26.51
CA SER A 26 -68.58 10.25 27.51
C SER A 26 -68.02 8.95 26.96
N LEU A 27 -68.71 8.30 26.01
CA LEU A 27 -68.16 7.16 25.25
C LEU A 27 -67.09 7.60 24.23
N GLY A 28 -67.16 8.82 23.69
CA GLY A 28 -66.12 9.38 22.81
C GLY A 28 -64.82 9.77 23.52
N GLY A 29 -64.88 9.99 24.85
CA GLY A 29 -63.72 10.29 25.70
C GLY A 29 -62.92 9.06 26.14
N LEU A 30 -63.40 7.85 25.87
CA LEU A 30 -62.70 6.58 26.13
C LEU A 30 -61.86 6.15 24.91
N SER A 31 -61.28 7.08 24.16
CA SER A 31 -60.17 6.73 23.28
C SER A 31 -59.03 6.28 24.18
N GLY A 32 -58.84 4.98 24.33
CA GLY A 32 -57.71 4.42 25.06
C GLY A 32 -56.44 5.13 24.61
N CYS A 33 -55.75 5.80 25.53
CA CYS A 33 -54.42 6.32 25.29
C CYS A 33 -53.53 5.11 24.99
N ALA A 34 -53.41 4.75 23.72
CA ALA A 34 -52.41 3.81 23.30
C ALA A 34 -51.06 4.44 23.65
N MET A 35 -50.43 3.93 24.70
CA MET A 35 -49.12 4.37 25.19
C MET A 35 -48.04 4.24 24.10
N VAL A 36 -48.27 3.37 23.11
CA VAL A 36 -47.38 3.14 21.96
C VAL A 36 -48.09 3.57 20.67
N LYS A 37 -47.47 4.50 19.93
CA LYS A 37 -47.88 4.90 18.57
C LYS A 37 -46.80 4.48 17.58
N ALA A 38 -47.13 3.61 16.63
CA ALA A 38 -46.21 3.25 15.55
C ALA A 38 -46.28 4.28 14.42
N LYS A 39 -45.11 4.73 13.94
CA LYS A 39 -44.99 5.57 12.73
C LYS A 39 -44.01 4.90 11.77
N PRO A 40 -44.31 4.84 10.46
CA PRO A 40 -43.37 4.33 9.48
C PRO A 40 -42.09 5.18 9.48
N MET A 41 -40.94 4.51 9.46
CA MET A 41 -39.62 5.14 9.37
C MET A 41 -39.09 5.04 7.94
N LYS A 42 -38.37 6.08 7.51
CA LYS A 42 -37.63 6.05 6.24
C LYS A 42 -36.43 5.11 6.35
N ALA A 43 -36.05 4.47 5.24
CA ALA A 43 -34.97 3.48 5.21
C ALA A 43 -33.63 4.10 5.67
N GLU A 44 -33.33 5.33 5.28
CA GLU A 44 -32.09 6.02 5.65
C GLU A 44 -32.00 6.21 7.17
N ARG A 45 -33.08 6.65 7.81
CA ARG A 45 -33.15 6.81 9.27
C ARG A 45 -33.11 5.48 10.01
N TYR A 46 -33.66 4.42 9.43
CA TYR A 46 -33.55 3.09 10.01
C TYR A 46 -32.09 2.59 9.99
N ILE A 47 -31.38 2.79 8.88
CA ILE A 47 -29.97 2.42 8.75
C ILE A 47 -29.09 3.27 9.66
N GLU A 48 -29.32 4.59 9.73
CA GLU A 48 -28.63 5.49 10.66
C GLU A 48 -28.88 5.10 12.12
N ALA A 49 -30.11 4.75 12.51
CA ALA A 49 -30.40 4.28 13.86
C ALA A 49 -29.75 2.92 14.19
N LYS A 50 -29.55 2.07 13.17
CA LYS A 50 -28.98 0.73 13.33
C LYS A 50 -27.44 0.75 13.35
N ARG A 51 -26.81 1.61 12.55
CA ARG A 51 -25.35 1.65 12.33
C ARG A 51 -24.68 2.88 12.94
N GLY A 52 -25.46 3.90 13.26
CA GLY A 52 -24.97 5.16 13.82
C GLY A 52 -24.49 5.00 15.26
N ASP A 53 -23.49 5.80 15.58
CA ASP A 53 -22.82 5.85 16.87
C ASP A 53 -22.03 7.15 17.02
N ILE A 54 -21.32 7.28 18.14
CA ILE A 54 -20.58 8.49 18.47
C ILE A 54 -19.52 8.89 17.42
N LEU A 55 -18.94 7.95 16.66
CA LEU A 55 -17.95 8.25 15.63
C LEU A 55 -18.59 8.76 14.33
N THR A 56 -19.81 8.31 14.04
CA THR A 56 -20.48 8.57 12.76
C THR A 56 -21.52 9.69 12.85
N THR A 57 -22.30 9.74 13.93
CA THR A 57 -23.39 10.71 14.13
C THR A 57 -23.07 11.77 15.18
N GLY A 58 -22.01 11.58 15.99
CA GLY A 58 -21.71 12.43 17.14
C GLY A 58 -22.62 12.21 18.34
N GLU A 59 -23.48 11.18 18.30
CA GLU A 59 -24.43 10.84 19.36
C GLU A 59 -24.25 9.38 19.77
N LEU A 60 -24.51 9.05 21.04
CA LEU A 60 -24.46 7.67 21.51
C LEU A 60 -25.42 6.79 20.67
N SER A 61 -24.99 5.57 20.36
CA SER A 61 -25.75 4.61 19.57
C SER A 61 -27.09 4.27 20.22
N ALA A 62 -28.05 3.82 19.39
CA ALA A 62 -29.34 3.37 19.89
C ALA A 62 -29.21 2.22 20.91
N SER A 63 -28.25 1.32 20.71
CA SER A 63 -27.94 0.23 21.63
C SER A 63 -27.43 0.74 22.97
N THR A 64 -26.50 1.71 22.99
CA THR A 64 -26.04 2.32 24.24
C THR A 64 -27.18 3.04 24.97
N HIS A 65 -27.99 3.81 24.25
CA HIS A 65 -29.18 4.43 24.82
C HIS A 65 -30.15 3.42 25.44
N GLN A 66 -30.36 2.28 24.80
CA GLN A 66 -31.19 1.20 25.34
C GLN A 66 -30.58 0.63 26.63
N THR A 67 -29.28 0.34 26.66
CA THR A 67 -28.58 -0.13 27.86
C THR A 67 -28.71 0.86 29.02
N LEU A 68 -28.49 2.15 28.75
CA LEU A 68 -28.66 3.22 29.74
C LEU A 68 -30.08 3.27 30.30
N ASN A 69 -31.09 3.18 29.43
CA ASN A 69 -32.50 3.20 29.83
C ASN A 69 -32.89 1.98 30.69
N ILE A 70 -32.38 0.79 30.36
CA ILE A 70 -32.65 -0.44 31.13
C ILE A 70 -32.07 -0.33 32.55
N LEU A 71 -30.88 0.26 32.68
CA LEU A 71 -30.19 0.43 33.95
C LEU A 71 -30.61 1.72 34.70
N GLY A 72 -31.49 2.54 34.12
CA GLY A 72 -31.90 3.81 34.72
C GLY A 72 -30.79 4.87 34.79
N LEU A 73 -29.77 4.76 33.93
CA LEU A 73 -28.63 5.68 33.88
C LEU A 73 -28.95 6.88 32.99
N GLU A 74 -28.76 8.09 33.53
CA GLU A 74 -28.91 9.31 32.74
C GLU A 74 -27.70 9.52 31.82
N LYS A 75 -27.96 9.81 30.53
CA LYS A 75 -26.90 10.18 29.57
C LYS A 75 -25.99 11.29 30.11
N ARG A 76 -26.55 12.31 30.76
CA ARG A 76 -25.78 13.43 31.31
C ARG A 76 -24.81 12.97 32.41
N PHE A 77 -25.22 12.03 33.26
CA PHE A 77 -24.33 11.45 34.26
C PHE A 77 -23.18 10.72 33.57
N CYS A 78 -23.46 9.87 32.58
CA CYS A 78 -22.42 9.13 31.87
C CYS A 78 -21.42 10.01 31.11
N LEU A 79 -21.87 11.12 30.53
CA LEU A 79 -20.97 12.06 29.85
C LEU A 79 -20.12 12.91 30.81
N THR A 80 -20.61 13.18 32.03
CA THR A 80 -19.88 14.00 33.02
C THR A 80 -19.02 13.17 33.99
N GLN A 81 -19.39 11.91 34.21
CA GLN A 81 -18.72 10.97 35.11
C GLN A 81 -18.51 9.61 34.40
N PRO A 82 -17.72 9.57 33.32
CA PRO A 82 -17.58 8.38 32.48
C PRO A 82 -17.03 7.18 33.24
N GLN A 83 -16.12 7.38 34.21
CA GLN A 83 -15.57 6.30 35.02
C GLN A 83 -16.64 5.61 35.88
N ALA A 84 -17.43 6.39 36.63
CA ALA A 84 -18.48 5.85 37.48
C ALA A 84 -19.57 5.16 36.64
N CYS A 85 -19.99 5.79 35.53
CA CYS A 85 -20.95 5.18 34.63
C CYS A 85 -20.43 3.89 33.97
N ALA A 86 -19.17 3.84 33.52
CA ALA A 86 -18.60 2.62 32.94
C ALA A 86 -18.51 1.45 33.93
N GLN A 87 -18.25 1.74 35.21
CA GLN A 87 -18.28 0.74 36.28
C GLN A 87 -19.70 0.21 36.49
N GLU A 88 -20.71 1.08 36.56
CA GLU A 88 -22.10 0.66 36.68
C GLU A 88 -22.56 -0.15 35.45
N LEU A 89 -22.22 0.31 34.24
CA LEU A 89 -22.53 -0.38 32.98
C LEU A 89 -21.93 -1.79 32.92
N SER A 90 -20.70 -1.97 33.39
CA SER A 90 -19.98 -3.26 33.30
C SER A 90 -20.32 -4.26 34.42
N GLN A 91 -20.92 -3.80 35.52
CA GLN A 91 -21.20 -4.61 36.70
C GLN A 91 -22.68 -4.85 36.99
N ALA A 92 -23.61 -4.12 36.34
CA ALA A 92 -25.02 -4.16 36.69
C ALA A 92 -25.74 -5.45 36.27
N ASP A 93 -26.49 -6.02 37.22
CA ASP A 93 -27.47 -7.09 36.98
C ASP A 93 -28.73 -6.50 36.34
N GLY A 94 -28.85 -6.58 35.02
CA GLY A 94 -30.03 -6.05 34.30
C GLY A 94 -29.88 -5.93 32.79
N THR A 95 -28.66 -5.98 32.26
CA THR A 95 -28.38 -6.04 30.83
C THR A 95 -27.45 -7.22 30.52
N SER A 96 -27.30 -7.59 29.25
CA SER A 96 -26.23 -8.53 28.91
C SER A 96 -24.88 -7.87 29.21
N ARG A 97 -23.95 -8.63 29.77
CA ARG A 97 -22.57 -8.18 30.06
C ARG A 97 -21.91 -7.54 28.84
N GLU A 98 -22.11 -8.15 27.67
CA GLU A 98 -21.71 -7.61 26.38
C GLU A 98 -22.30 -6.21 26.09
N GLY A 99 -23.60 -6.01 26.32
CA GLY A 99 -24.26 -4.73 26.12
C GLY A 99 -23.72 -3.63 27.04
N GLY A 100 -23.43 -3.99 28.30
CA GLY A 100 -22.79 -3.13 29.28
C GLY A 100 -21.37 -2.70 28.88
N LEU A 101 -20.50 -3.65 28.52
CA LEU A 101 -19.12 -3.37 28.10
C LEU A 101 -19.05 -2.54 26.82
N ALA A 102 -19.91 -2.85 25.84
CA ALA A 102 -19.97 -2.08 24.61
C ALA A 102 -20.43 -0.64 24.87
N ALA A 103 -21.45 -0.46 25.72
CA ALA A 103 -21.92 0.87 26.12
C ALA A 103 -20.84 1.65 26.90
N ALA A 104 -20.10 0.98 27.79
CA ALA A 104 -19.00 1.58 28.53
C ALA A 104 -17.88 2.07 27.61
N ALA A 105 -17.49 1.27 26.61
CA ALA A 105 -16.52 1.68 25.59
C ALA A 105 -16.99 2.94 24.84
N GLU A 106 -18.27 3.00 24.46
CA GLU A 106 -18.83 4.16 23.75
C GLU A 106 -18.98 5.42 24.63
N VAL A 107 -19.27 5.27 25.92
CA VAL A 107 -19.30 6.37 26.89
C VAL A 107 -17.89 6.96 27.08
N TRP A 108 -16.88 6.11 27.23
CA TRP A 108 -15.49 6.57 27.26
C TRP A 108 -15.07 7.23 25.94
N MET A 109 -15.56 6.72 24.81
CA MET A 109 -15.30 7.27 23.48
C MET A 109 -15.86 8.69 23.36
N ALA A 110 -17.09 8.91 23.85
CA ALA A 110 -17.67 10.25 23.95
C ALA A 110 -16.84 11.18 24.85
N SER A 111 -16.38 10.70 26.01
CA SER A 111 -15.50 11.49 26.90
C SER A 111 -14.16 11.85 26.26
N ALA A 112 -13.57 10.93 25.50
CA ALA A 112 -12.30 11.15 24.82
C ALA A 112 -12.43 12.14 23.64
N LEU A 113 -13.59 12.15 22.96
CA LEU A 113 -13.93 13.09 21.89
C LEU A 113 -14.32 14.49 22.36
N ASP A 114 -14.97 14.62 23.52
CA ASP A 114 -15.35 15.93 24.08
C ASP A 114 -14.11 16.80 24.40
N GLY A 115 -12.94 16.15 24.56
CA GLY A 115 -11.62 16.79 24.54
C GLY A 115 -11.11 17.21 23.15
N GLY A 116 -11.94 17.18 22.10
CA GLY A 116 -11.56 17.30 20.67
C GLY A 116 -11.11 18.68 20.18
N HIS A 117 -11.07 19.68 21.06
CA HIS A 117 -10.28 20.89 20.81
C HIS A 117 -8.80 20.60 21.09
N PRO A 118 -7.83 21.20 20.36
CA PRO A 118 -6.40 21.01 20.64
C PRO A 118 -6.16 21.20 22.14
N ALA A 119 -5.67 20.16 22.81
CA ALA A 119 -5.53 20.18 24.26
C ALA A 119 -4.68 21.40 24.67
N VAL A 120 -5.30 22.30 25.43
CA VAL A 120 -4.73 23.63 25.72
C VAL A 120 -3.70 23.55 26.86
N SER A 121 -3.69 22.43 27.60
CA SER A 121 -2.76 22.16 28.70
C SER A 121 -2.30 20.69 28.73
N SER A 122 -1.15 20.45 29.37
CA SER A 122 -0.60 19.11 29.63
C SER A 122 -1.58 18.20 30.36
N ASP A 123 -2.33 18.75 31.34
CA ASP A 123 -3.28 17.98 32.13
C ASP A 123 -4.47 17.49 31.28
N GLN A 124 -4.87 18.28 30.28
CA GLN A 124 -5.92 17.87 29.36
C GLN A 124 -5.43 16.74 28.43
N GLN A 125 -4.17 16.80 27.96
CA GLN A 125 -3.56 15.74 27.16
C GLN A 125 -3.47 14.43 27.96
N VAL A 126 -3.04 14.49 29.22
CA VAL A 126 -2.98 13.33 30.12
C VAL A 126 -4.36 12.71 30.31
N ARG A 127 -5.39 13.51 30.63
CA ARG A 127 -6.76 13.00 30.79
C ARG A 127 -7.31 12.38 29.52
N GLN A 128 -7.06 13.00 28.37
CA GLN A 128 -7.54 12.50 27.08
C GLN A 128 -6.85 11.19 26.70
N LEU A 129 -5.53 11.06 26.92
CA LEU A 129 -4.80 9.82 26.69
C LEU A 129 -5.30 8.69 27.60
N SER A 130 -5.55 8.97 28.89
CA SER A 130 -6.18 8.00 29.79
C SER A 130 -7.56 7.57 29.31
N ALA A 131 -8.39 8.50 28.82
CA ALA A 131 -9.71 8.18 28.27
C ALA A 131 -9.60 7.28 27.02
N TRP A 132 -8.64 7.51 26.13
CA TRP A 132 -8.40 6.63 24.98
C TRP A 132 -7.99 5.21 25.39
N LEU A 133 -7.13 5.07 26.41
CA LEU A 133 -6.76 3.76 26.96
C LEU A 133 -7.98 3.03 27.54
N GLU A 134 -8.89 3.76 28.18
CA GLU A 134 -10.14 3.19 28.69
C GLU A 134 -11.09 2.72 27.57
N VAL A 135 -11.24 3.49 26.48
CA VAL A 135 -12.00 3.04 25.29
C VAL A 135 -11.45 1.70 24.79
N ALA A 136 -10.13 1.64 24.59
CA ALA A 136 -9.46 0.42 24.12
C ALA A 136 -9.65 -0.74 25.11
N ARG A 137 -9.55 -0.50 26.42
CA ARG A 137 -9.70 -1.54 27.46
C ARG A 137 -11.10 -2.15 27.48
N TYR A 138 -12.14 -1.32 27.52
CA TYR A 138 -13.53 -1.81 27.53
C TYR A 138 -13.93 -2.47 26.21
N ALA A 139 -13.45 -1.94 25.08
CA ALA A 139 -13.66 -2.58 23.79
C ALA A 139 -12.95 -3.94 23.70
N TYR A 140 -11.69 -4.02 24.16
CA TYR A 140 -10.93 -5.28 24.23
C TYR A 140 -11.63 -6.32 25.13
N ALA A 141 -12.12 -5.89 26.30
CA ALA A 141 -12.91 -6.73 27.20
C ALA A 141 -14.19 -7.26 26.54
N TYR A 142 -14.95 -6.39 25.86
CA TYR A 142 -16.12 -6.81 25.09
C TYR A 142 -15.77 -7.84 24.03
N LEU A 143 -14.71 -7.62 23.26
CA LEU A 143 -14.33 -8.45 22.12
C LEU A 143 -13.83 -9.84 22.55
N PHE A 144 -13.05 -9.94 23.63
CA PHE A 144 -12.32 -11.18 23.94
C PHE A 144 -12.65 -11.83 25.30
N TYR A 145 -13.34 -11.13 26.20
CA TYR A 145 -13.60 -11.58 27.57
C TYR A 145 -15.09 -11.61 27.93
N THR A 146 -15.92 -11.89 26.94
CA THR A 146 -17.37 -12.13 27.09
C THR A 146 -17.72 -13.57 26.73
N GLU A 147 -18.98 -13.96 26.95
CA GLU A 147 -19.41 -15.36 26.79
C GLU A 147 -19.28 -15.86 25.35
N ARG A 148 -19.38 -14.96 24.36
CA ARG A 148 -19.31 -15.26 22.94
C ARG A 148 -18.02 -14.72 22.33
N THR A 149 -17.39 -15.54 21.51
CA THR A 149 -16.22 -15.17 20.72
C THR A 149 -16.55 -14.07 19.69
N PRO A 150 -15.54 -13.33 19.19
CA PRO A 150 -15.71 -12.43 18.06
C PRO A 150 -16.35 -13.09 16.83
N ALA A 151 -16.03 -14.36 16.57
CA ALA A 151 -16.55 -15.10 15.42
C ALA A 151 -18.07 -15.34 15.53
N GLU A 152 -18.55 -15.69 16.71
CA GLU A 152 -20.00 -15.88 16.98
C GLU A 152 -20.79 -14.58 16.84
N ARG A 153 -20.15 -13.42 17.03
CA ARG A 153 -20.73 -12.08 16.87
C ARG A 153 -20.38 -11.41 15.55
N GLY A 154 -19.71 -12.10 14.62
CA GLY A 154 -19.08 -11.49 13.44
C GLY A 154 -20.03 -10.77 12.47
N LEU A 155 -21.33 -11.04 12.53
CA LEU A 155 -22.37 -10.39 11.71
C LEU A 155 -23.15 -9.29 12.45
N GLU A 156 -22.86 -9.05 13.74
CA GLU A 156 -23.52 -8.03 14.53
C GLU A 156 -22.90 -6.65 14.25
N GLU A 157 -23.72 -5.66 13.89
CA GLU A 157 -23.25 -4.28 13.69
C GLU A 157 -22.57 -3.74 14.96
N ARG A 158 -23.01 -4.20 16.15
CA ARG A 158 -22.41 -3.81 17.41
C ARG A 158 -20.97 -4.30 17.57
N GLN A 159 -20.67 -5.49 17.05
CA GLN A 159 -19.30 -6.03 17.02
C GLN A 159 -18.40 -5.15 16.14
N THR A 160 -18.90 -4.74 14.97
CA THR A 160 -18.20 -3.82 14.06
C THR A 160 -17.91 -2.48 14.74
N GLN A 161 -18.92 -1.86 15.36
CA GLN A 161 -18.77 -0.60 16.09
C GLN A 161 -17.72 -0.67 17.20
N VAL A 162 -17.78 -1.70 18.06
CA VAL A 162 -16.83 -1.82 19.18
C VAL A 162 -15.40 -2.11 18.70
N ARG A 163 -15.23 -2.88 17.63
CA ARG A 163 -13.93 -3.04 16.95
C ARG A 163 -13.42 -1.70 16.44
N ASP A 164 -14.28 -0.90 15.81
CA ASP A 164 -13.90 0.41 15.28
C ASP A 164 -13.54 1.40 16.42
N TYR A 165 -14.23 1.35 17.57
CA TYR A 165 -13.84 2.10 18.78
C TYR A 165 -12.45 1.71 19.26
N TYR A 166 -12.17 0.40 19.33
CA TYR A 166 -10.86 -0.09 19.71
C TYR A 166 -9.77 0.42 18.75
N ASN A 167 -9.93 0.16 17.44
CA ASN A 167 -8.92 0.53 16.44
C ASN A 167 -8.67 2.04 16.45
N TYR A 168 -9.74 2.84 16.52
CA TYR A 168 -9.61 4.30 16.60
C TYR A 168 -8.94 4.76 17.89
N ALA A 169 -9.27 4.16 19.04
CA ALA A 169 -8.62 4.48 20.30
C ALA A 169 -7.12 4.17 20.28
N VAL A 170 -6.72 3.01 19.75
CA VAL A 170 -5.29 2.68 19.57
C VAL A 170 -4.60 3.71 18.67
N GLU A 171 -5.23 4.12 17.56
CA GLU A 171 -4.69 5.16 16.68
C GLU A 171 -4.39 6.47 17.43
N ARG A 172 -5.34 6.90 18.29
CA ARG A 172 -5.21 8.11 19.10
C ARG A 172 -4.13 7.97 20.18
N VAL A 173 -4.06 6.82 20.86
CA VAL A 173 -3.01 6.50 21.85
C VAL A 173 -1.63 6.58 21.18
N VAL A 174 -1.44 5.86 20.08
CA VAL A 174 -0.15 5.82 19.34
C VAL A 174 0.25 7.22 18.90
N THR A 175 -0.68 7.99 18.34
CA THR A 175 -0.40 9.37 17.88
C THR A 175 0.10 10.25 19.04
N ALA A 176 -0.55 10.18 20.20
CA ALA A 176 -0.18 10.96 21.37
C ALA A 176 1.17 10.50 21.98
N VAL A 177 1.36 9.19 22.13
CA VAL A 177 2.59 8.60 22.68
C VAL A 177 3.78 8.91 21.78
N PHE A 178 3.62 8.79 20.46
CA PHE A 178 4.69 9.09 19.50
C PHE A 178 5.09 10.57 19.52
N ALA A 179 4.14 11.50 19.69
CA ALA A 179 4.45 12.92 19.88
C ALA A 179 5.35 13.14 21.11
N GLN A 180 5.05 12.49 22.24
CA GLN A 180 5.87 12.56 23.46
C GLN A 180 7.26 11.92 23.30
N VAL A 181 7.36 10.86 22.49
CA VAL A 181 8.65 10.23 22.11
C VAL A 181 9.52 11.21 21.33
N LYS A 182 8.95 11.95 20.37
CA LYS A 182 9.66 12.97 19.59
C LYS A 182 10.10 14.18 20.42
N GLU A 183 9.31 14.59 21.41
CA GLU A 183 9.55 15.78 22.23
C GLU A 183 10.54 15.59 23.40
N GLY A 184 10.99 14.37 23.68
CA GLY A 184 11.96 14.16 24.77
C GLY A 184 12.22 12.73 25.23
N HIS A 185 11.49 11.74 24.71
CA HIS A 185 11.62 10.33 25.12
C HIS A 185 12.17 9.44 23.99
N GLN A 186 13.17 9.92 23.24
CA GLN A 186 13.73 9.18 22.08
C GLN A 186 14.30 7.80 22.47
N GLY A 187 14.76 7.63 23.71
CA GLY A 187 15.23 6.35 24.24
C GLY A 187 14.12 5.33 24.53
N ALA A 188 12.84 5.74 24.54
CA ALA A 188 11.70 4.88 24.86
C ALA A 188 11.53 3.70 23.89
N LEU A 189 11.75 3.93 22.59
CA LEU A 189 11.67 2.87 21.58
C LEU A 189 12.81 1.85 21.75
N ALA A 190 13.98 2.30 22.18
CA ALA A 190 15.13 1.44 22.43
C ALA A 190 15.01 0.66 23.76
N SER A 191 14.41 1.27 24.80
CA SER A 191 14.17 0.60 26.07
C SER A 191 12.94 -0.31 26.06
N GLY A 192 12.05 -0.16 25.08
CA GLY A 192 10.77 -0.85 25.02
C GLY A 192 9.75 -0.34 26.05
N VAL A 193 9.99 0.80 26.70
CA VAL A 193 9.07 1.41 27.69
C VAL A 193 8.60 2.75 27.16
N LEU A 194 7.31 2.84 26.87
CA LEU A 194 6.68 4.00 26.25
C LEU A 194 6.12 4.98 27.31
N PRO A 195 6.07 6.29 26.99
CA PRO A 195 5.36 7.26 27.81
C PRO A 195 3.88 6.88 27.99
N ALA A 196 3.39 6.95 29.23
CA ALA A 196 2.01 6.66 29.58
C ALA A 196 1.54 7.54 30.75
N PRO A 197 0.24 7.91 30.80
CA PRO A 197 -0.29 8.70 31.89
C PRO A 197 -0.48 7.81 33.13
N ALA A 198 -0.07 8.27 34.32
CA ALA A 198 -0.32 7.51 35.55
C ALA A 198 -1.84 7.20 35.74
N PRO A 199 -2.21 5.99 36.19
CA PRO A 199 -1.35 4.89 36.66
C PRO A 199 -0.88 3.92 35.55
N TRP A 200 -1.07 4.24 34.28
CA TRP A 200 -0.74 3.34 33.18
C TRP A 200 0.77 3.14 33.02
N THR A 201 1.15 1.90 32.73
CA THR A 201 2.47 1.52 32.25
C THR A 201 2.34 0.94 30.86
N MET A 202 3.21 1.37 29.94
CA MET A 202 3.16 0.95 28.54
C MET A 202 4.49 0.37 28.08
N THR A 203 4.47 -0.84 27.54
CA THR A 203 5.63 -1.47 26.90
C THR A 203 5.44 -1.55 25.39
N LEU A 204 6.54 -1.57 24.63
CA LEU A 204 6.56 -1.78 23.19
C LEU A 204 7.12 -3.16 22.88
N HIS A 205 6.41 -3.90 22.05
CA HIS A 205 6.87 -5.15 21.46
C HIS A 205 6.89 -4.98 19.94
N LEU A 206 8.09 -5.06 19.37
CA LEU A 206 8.29 -5.06 17.93
C LEU A 206 8.38 -6.49 17.44
N ASP A 207 7.86 -6.72 16.24
CA ASP A 207 7.96 -7.99 15.55
C ASP A 207 9.42 -8.43 15.39
N GLN A 208 9.67 -9.75 15.44
CA GLN A 208 11.03 -10.31 15.45
C GLN A 208 11.80 -10.05 14.14
N ALA A 209 11.10 -9.82 13.02
CA ALA A 209 11.72 -9.48 11.74
C ALA A 209 12.48 -8.12 11.79
N GLU A 210 12.06 -7.18 12.63
CA GLU A 210 12.74 -5.88 12.82
C GLU A 210 13.93 -5.94 13.80
N GLN A 211 14.17 -7.07 14.46
CA GLN A 211 15.23 -7.18 15.49
C GLN A 211 16.66 -7.29 14.94
N GLN A 212 16.88 -7.19 13.62
CA GLN A 212 18.17 -7.46 12.98
C GLN A 212 19.14 -6.26 12.86
N GLY A 213 18.91 -5.15 13.56
CA GLY A 213 19.94 -4.11 13.72
C GLY A 213 19.38 -2.70 13.82
N ARG A 214 19.40 -2.15 15.05
CA ARG A 214 18.90 -0.83 15.46
C ARG A 214 17.42 -0.58 15.11
N ILE A 215 16.59 -0.56 16.16
CA ILE A 215 15.23 0.00 16.10
C ILE A 215 15.37 1.47 15.71
N ALA A 216 15.15 1.77 14.43
CA ALA A 216 15.14 3.15 13.95
C ALA A 216 13.84 3.80 14.42
N VAL A 217 13.96 4.99 15.01
CA VAL A 217 12.79 5.79 15.39
C VAL A 217 12.16 6.34 14.11
N PRO A 218 10.89 6.04 13.80
CA PRO A 218 10.23 6.64 12.64
C PRO A 218 10.28 8.17 12.72
N ASP A 219 10.42 8.85 11.59
CA ASP A 219 10.26 10.30 11.44
C ASP A 219 8.82 10.73 11.70
N ALA A 220 7.85 9.91 11.28
CA ALA A 220 6.43 10.13 11.53
C ALA A 220 5.66 8.81 11.60
N MET A 221 4.56 8.79 12.34
CA MET A 221 3.55 7.75 12.29
C MET A 221 2.27 8.33 11.71
N LEU A 222 1.81 7.82 10.56
CA LEU A 222 0.63 8.34 9.86
C LEU A 222 -0.50 7.32 9.94
N SER A 223 -1.70 7.77 10.29
CA SER A 223 -2.91 6.93 10.20
C SER A 223 -3.22 6.60 8.75
N ALA A 224 -3.30 5.30 8.42
CA ALA A 224 -3.65 4.86 7.08
C ALA A 224 -5.09 5.27 6.71
N SER A 225 -6.00 5.31 7.69
CA SER A 225 -7.41 5.66 7.51
C SER A 225 -7.62 7.13 7.10
N ALA A 226 -6.69 8.00 7.50
CA ALA A 226 -6.69 9.43 7.18
C ALA A 226 -6.07 9.77 5.80
N LEU A 227 -5.42 8.81 5.15
CA LEU A 227 -4.72 9.05 3.88
C LEU A 227 -5.65 8.93 2.67
N ARG A 228 -5.51 9.84 1.72
CA ARG A 228 -6.19 9.80 0.43
C ARG A 228 -5.18 10.11 -0.66
N PHE A 229 -5.09 9.26 -1.66
CA PHE A 229 -4.14 9.39 -2.75
C PHE A 229 -4.84 9.75 -4.05
N LYS A 230 -4.24 10.67 -4.80
CA LYS A 230 -4.61 10.96 -6.18
C LYS A 230 -3.61 10.25 -7.08
N GLY A 231 -4.09 9.48 -8.07
CA GLY A 231 -3.22 8.74 -9.01
C GLY A 231 -3.09 7.25 -8.73
N ILE A 232 -3.45 6.79 -7.52
CA ILE A 232 -3.62 5.37 -7.21
C ILE A 232 -5.08 5.00 -7.44
N ARG A 233 -5.33 4.04 -8.33
CA ARG A 233 -6.69 3.66 -8.77
C ARG A 233 -7.47 2.88 -7.71
N ASN A 234 -6.81 1.94 -7.04
CA ASN A 234 -7.43 0.99 -6.11
C ASN A 234 -6.84 1.15 -4.71
N GLN A 235 -7.66 1.00 -3.67
CA GLN A 235 -7.19 0.92 -2.29
C GLN A 235 -7.41 -0.50 -1.78
N TYR A 236 -6.35 -1.12 -1.30
CA TYR A 236 -6.37 -2.49 -0.81
C TYR A 236 -6.20 -2.52 0.70
N ARG A 237 -7.18 -3.09 1.38
CA ARG A 237 -7.19 -3.29 2.82
C ARG A 237 -7.78 -4.64 3.18
N ARG A 238 -7.40 -5.15 4.36
CA ARG A 238 -8.06 -6.27 5.03
C ARG A 238 -8.71 -5.73 6.29
N ASP A 239 -10.03 -5.87 6.37
CA ASP A 239 -10.76 -5.55 7.60
C ASP A 239 -10.30 -6.52 8.71
N GLY A 240 -9.98 -6.00 9.89
CA GLY A 240 -9.43 -6.81 10.97
C GLY A 240 -9.23 -6.03 12.26
N PHE A 241 -8.51 -6.64 13.20
CA PHE A 241 -8.20 -6.07 14.50
C PHE A 241 -6.86 -5.35 14.51
N GLY A 242 -6.78 -4.21 15.19
CA GLY A 242 -5.59 -3.35 15.24
C GLY A 242 -5.73 -2.09 14.37
N THR A 243 -4.94 -1.06 14.70
CA THR A 243 -4.93 0.19 13.93
C THR A 243 -3.89 0.13 12.82
N GLU A 244 -4.31 0.52 11.61
CA GLU A 244 -3.47 0.53 10.41
C GLU A 244 -2.71 1.86 10.34
N MET A 245 -1.37 1.80 10.34
CA MET A 245 -0.50 2.96 10.32
C MET A 245 0.59 2.81 9.24
N VAL A 246 1.20 3.92 8.88
CA VAL A 246 2.43 3.99 8.08
C VAL A 246 3.53 4.58 8.95
N ALA A 247 4.59 3.82 9.17
CA ALA A 247 5.81 4.32 9.81
C ALA A 247 6.69 4.95 8.73
N VAL A 248 6.96 6.25 8.82
CA VAL A 248 7.88 6.94 7.91
C VAL A 248 9.29 6.84 8.49
N MET A 249 10.20 6.21 7.78
CA MET A 249 11.59 6.00 8.15
C MET A 249 12.50 6.94 7.36
N GLY A 250 13.74 7.10 7.82
CA GLY A 250 14.79 7.69 7.00
C GLY A 250 15.13 6.76 5.82
N ASP A 251 15.44 7.35 4.67
CA ASP A 251 15.97 6.60 3.51
C ASP A 251 17.48 6.43 3.68
N GLU A 252 17.93 5.19 3.90
CA GLU A 252 19.34 4.83 4.07
C GLU A 252 19.78 3.87 2.96
N PRO A 253 20.08 4.36 1.74
CA PRO A 253 20.53 3.52 0.65
C PRO A 253 21.90 2.91 0.92
N VAL A 254 22.01 1.61 0.64
CA VAL A 254 23.26 0.87 0.68
C VAL A 254 23.93 1.00 -0.69
N ASP A 255 25.13 1.59 -0.71
CA ASP A 255 25.99 1.61 -1.91
C ASP A 255 26.59 0.22 -2.10
N LEU A 256 26.30 -0.42 -3.23
CA LEU A 256 26.83 -1.75 -3.51
C LEU A 256 28.30 -1.62 -3.94
N GLU A 257 29.15 -2.41 -3.30
CA GLU A 257 30.59 -2.36 -3.57
C GLU A 257 30.90 -2.76 -5.02
N MET A 258 31.88 -2.05 -5.62
CA MET A 258 32.48 -2.47 -6.89
C MET A 258 33.19 -3.81 -6.68
N GLY A 259 32.96 -4.77 -7.56
CA GLY A 259 33.83 -5.94 -7.66
C GLY A 259 35.02 -5.66 -8.58
N GLU A 260 36.01 -6.53 -8.53
CA GLU A 260 37.26 -6.39 -9.27
C GLU A 260 37.09 -6.49 -10.80
N ASP A 261 36.00 -7.11 -11.29
CA ASP A 261 35.85 -7.52 -12.71
C ASP A 261 34.85 -6.71 -13.56
N LEU A 262 34.36 -5.54 -13.13
CA LEU A 262 33.27 -4.86 -13.86
C LEU A 262 33.65 -3.49 -14.46
N ALA A 263 33.41 -3.36 -15.77
CA ALA A 263 33.43 -2.08 -16.51
C ALA A 263 32.36 -1.07 -16.04
N VAL A 264 31.38 -1.52 -15.23
CA VAL A 264 30.26 -0.71 -14.74
C VAL A 264 30.24 -0.65 -13.22
N ARG A 265 29.73 0.46 -12.66
CA ARG A 265 29.49 0.55 -11.21
C ARG A 265 28.09 0.05 -10.91
N PRO A 266 27.91 -0.86 -9.94
CA PRO A 266 26.58 -1.19 -9.46
C PRO A 266 25.94 0.03 -8.79
N GLY A 267 24.63 -0.07 -8.65
CA GLY A 267 23.77 0.94 -8.07
C GLY A 267 23.65 0.85 -6.55
N TYR A 268 22.59 1.48 -6.07
CA TYR A 268 22.17 1.45 -4.67
C TYR A 268 21.04 0.45 -4.47
N VAL A 269 20.87 -0.01 -3.23
CA VAL A 269 19.68 -0.74 -2.80
C VAL A 269 19.11 -0.11 -1.53
N SER A 270 17.79 0.06 -1.47
CA SER A 270 17.09 0.43 -0.22
C SER A 270 15.71 -0.22 -0.15
N PHE A 271 15.21 -0.40 1.07
CA PHE A 271 13.81 -0.70 1.30
C PHE A 271 12.96 0.55 1.11
N MET A 272 11.69 0.36 0.74
CA MET A 272 10.72 1.45 0.79
C MET A 272 10.65 2.01 2.22
N PRO A 273 10.97 3.29 2.45
CA PRO A 273 11.12 3.88 3.79
C PRO A 273 9.79 4.19 4.47
N THR A 274 8.69 3.56 4.05
CA THR A 274 7.35 3.82 4.59
C THR A 274 6.57 2.52 4.78
N PRO A 275 7.08 1.56 5.58
CA PRO A 275 6.38 0.30 5.81
C PRO A 275 4.99 0.52 6.42
N ASN A 276 4.08 -0.39 6.07
CA ASN A 276 2.78 -0.50 6.73
C ASN A 276 2.97 -1.23 8.05
N VAL A 277 2.32 -0.76 9.11
CA VAL A 277 2.38 -1.38 10.44
C VAL A 277 0.97 -1.44 11.00
N THR A 278 0.60 -2.60 11.55
CA THR A 278 -0.62 -2.74 12.34
C THR A 278 -0.26 -2.73 13.82
N LEU A 279 -0.86 -1.81 14.58
CA LEU A 279 -0.59 -1.64 16.00
C LEU A 279 -1.75 -2.17 16.84
N VAL A 280 -1.42 -2.93 17.89
CA VAL A 280 -2.38 -3.58 18.78
C VAL A 280 -2.02 -3.29 20.23
N LEU A 281 -2.98 -2.85 21.04
CA LEU A 281 -2.84 -2.77 22.51
C LEU A 281 -3.35 -4.05 23.18
N ARG A 282 -2.50 -4.72 23.97
CA ARG A 282 -2.94 -5.79 24.86
C ARG A 282 -2.95 -5.32 26.30
N PHE A 283 -3.97 -5.75 27.02
CA PHE A 283 -4.13 -5.48 28.45
C PHE A 283 -3.74 -6.73 29.23
N GLU A 284 -2.90 -6.59 30.26
CA GLU A 284 -2.47 -7.73 31.08
C GLU A 284 -3.65 -8.32 31.88
N GLY A 285 -3.84 -9.63 31.77
CA GLY A 285 -4.89 -10.37 32.46
C GLY A 285 -5.42 -11.55 31.64
N HIS A 286 -6.05 -12.50 32.33
CA HIS A 286 -6.66 -13.71 31.77
C HIS A 286 -8.15 -13.83 32.10
N SER A 287 -8.72 -12.86 32.83
CA SER A 287 -10.14 -12.77 33.13
C SER A 287 -10.68 -11.36 32.92
N LEU A 288 -12.00 -11.23 32.72
CA LEU A 288 -12.64 -9.92 32.56
C LEU A 288 -12.30 -8.96 33.71
N LEU A 289 -12.28 -9.45 34.95
CA LEU A 289 -11.97 -8.63 36.13
C LEU A 289 -10.53 -8.13 36.10
N GLU A 290 -9.57 -8.98 35.73
CA GLU A 290 -8.17 -8.58 35.58
C GLU A 290 -7.99 -7.57 34.46
N ILE A 291 -8.62 -7.80 33.30
CA ILE A 291 -8.57 -6.89 32.15
C ILE A 291 -9.14 -5.52 32.50
N LEU A 292 -10.26 -5.44 33.21
CA LEU A 292 -10.85 -4.16 33.65
C LEU A 292 -10.15 -3.54 34.87
N GLY A 293 -9.29 -4.30 35.56
CA GLY A 293 -8.54 -3.85 36.73
C GLY A 293 -7.12 -3.40 36.42
N THR A 294 -6.55 -3.83 35.29
CA THR A 294 -5.16 -3.55 34.95
C THR A 294 -4.91 -2.10 34.52
N SER A 295 -3.69 -1.64 34.77
CA SER A 295 -3.11 -0.43 34.17
C SER A 295 -1.83 -0.75 33.39
N ALA A 296 -1.48 -2.03 33.23
CA ALA A 296 -0.37 -2.46 32.39
C ALA A 296 -0.89 -2.79 30.99
N VAL A 297 -0.29 -2.15 29.99
CA VAL A 297 -0.64 -2.31 28.58
C VAL A 297 0.62 -2.53 27.74
N SER A 298 0.55 -3.44 26.77
CA SER A 298 1.61 -3.62 25.78
C SER A 298 1.13 -3.18 24.40
N LEU A 299 1.96 -2.43 23.69
CA LEU A 299 1.75 -2.05 22.30
C LEU A 299 2.57 -2.99 21.41
N GLU A 300 1.90 -3.75 20.56
CA GLU A 300 2.52 -4.64 19.57
C GLU A 300 2.50 -3.96 18.20
N ALA A 301 3.66 -3.93 17.54
CA ALA A 301 3.81 -3.48 16.16
C ALA A 301 4.09 -4.68 15.25
N LEU A 302 3.19 -4.91 14.30
CA LEU A 302 3.18 -6.08 13.42
C LEU A 302 3.22 -5.65 11.96
N ASP A 303 4.04 -6.30 11.15
CA ASP A 303 4.01 -6.14 9.69
C ASP A 303 2.82 -6.95 9.11
N PRO A 304 1.80 -6.30 8.52
CA PRO A 304 0.66 -6.99 7.94
C PRO A 304 0.97 -7.81 6.67
N LEU A 305 2.19 -7.71 6.13
CA LEU A 305 2.70 -8.56 5.04
C LEU A 305 3.24 -9.90 5.54
N LEU A 306 3.65 -9.97 6.80
CA LEU A 306 4.14 -11.17 7.48
C LEU A 306 3.03 -11.84 8.30
N HIS A 307 2.15 -11.05 8.91
CA HIS A 307 1.10 -11.53 9.79
C HIS A 307 -0.29 -11.36 9.20
N THR A 308 -1.03 -12.46 9.07
CA THR A 308 -2.44 -12.42 8.62
C THR A 308 -3.44 -12.39 9.76
N ASN A 309 -3.06 -12.95 10.91
CA ASN A 309 -3.90 -13.08 12.09
C ASN A 309 -3.10 -12.79 13.35
N ILE A 310 -3.80 -12.59 14.46
CA ILE A 310 -3.22 -12.41 15.80
C ILE A 310 -4.07 -13.17 16.82
N GLU A 311 -3.43 -13.84 17.78
CA GLU A 311 -4.11 -14.53 18.88
C GLU A 311 -4.33 -13.56 20.06
N LEU A 312 -5.58 -13.37 20.48
CA LEU A 312 -5.99 -12.47 21.57
C LEU A 312 -7.06 -13.17 22.41
N GLY A 313 -6.87 -13.23 23.74
CA GLY A 313 -7.81 -13.90 24.65
C GLY A 313 -8.09 -15.36 24.31
N GLY A 314 -7.12 -16.08 23.73
CA GLY A 314 -7.27 -17.47 23.27
C GLY A 314 -8.06 -17.63 21.97
N VAL A 315 -8.35 -16.54 21.25
CA VAL A 315 -9.03 -16.55 19.96
C VAL A 315 -8.12 -15.97 18.89
N ASN A 316 -8.01 -16.64 17.75
CA ASN A 316 -7.31 -16.13 16.59
C ASN A 316 -8.24 -15.22 15.77
N VAL A 317 -7.82 -13.98 15.50
CA VAL A 317 -8.60 -13.01 14.72
C VAL A 317 -7.78 -12.42 13.56
N PRO A 318 -8.43 -12.05 12.44
CA PRO A 318 -7.74 -11.38 11.33
C PRO A 318 -7.10 -10.07 11.78
N LEU A 319 -5.83 -9.87 11.44
CA LEU A 319 -5.11 -8.63 11.68
C LEU A 319 -5.53 -7.59 10.64
N ALA A 320 -5.86 -6.36 11.05
CA ALA A 320 -6.12 -5.28 10.11
C ALA A 320 -4.90 -5.01 9.23
N ALA A 321 -5.09 -4.56 8.00
CA ALA A 321 -3.98 -4.28 7.11
C ALA A 321 -4.36 -3.30 6.00
N ASN A 322 -3.54 -2.27 5.81
CA ASN A 322 -3.63 -1.41 4.63
C ASN A 322 -2.41 -1.64 3.75
N TYR A 323 -2.62 -2.22 2.56
CA TYR A 323 -1.52 -2.58 1.66
C TYR A 323 -1.14 -1.46 0.70
N THR A 324 -2.00 -0.44 0.57
CA THR A 324 -1.79 0.71 -0.31
C THR A 324 -1.10 1.88 0.39
N ALA A 325 -1.36 2.08 1.69
CA ALA A 325 -1.02 3.32 2.39
C ALA A 325 0.49 3.64 2.36
N GLY A 326 1.34 2.70 2.77
CA GLY A 326 2.78 2.85 2.80
C GLY A 326 3.34 3.18 1.43
N TYR A 327 2.94 2.42 0.41
CA TYR A 327 3.37 2.67 -0.96
C TYR A 327 2.92 4.05 -1.48
N GLY A 328 1.69 4.45 -1.18
CA GLY A 328 1.19 5.77 -1.54
C GLY A 328 1.92 6.92 -0.83
N VAL A 329 2.28 6.77 0.46
CA VAL A 329 3.06 7.77 1.19
C VAL A 329 4.46 7.89 0.58
N TRP A 330 5.12 6.78 0.26
CA TRP A 330 6.42 6.80 -0.41
C TRP A 330 6.36 7.57 -1.72
N LEU A 331 5.41 7.23 -2.60
CA LEU A 331 5.23 7.88 -3.89
C LEU A 331 4.97 9.39 -3.74
N ALA A 332 4.12 9.79 -2.79
CA ALA A 332 3.82 11.19 -2.53
C ALA A 332 5.03 11.99 -1.99
N ARG A 333 5.98 11.33 -1.32
CA ARG A 333 7.17 11.97 -0.71
C ARG A 333 8.44 11.88 -1.55
N SER A 334 8.54 10.87 -2.42
CA SER A 334 9.71 10.58 -3.27
C SER A 334 10.00 11.66 -4.32
N GLY A 335 9.01 12.49 -4.67
CA GLY A 335 9.15 13.54 -5.68
C GLY A 335 9.15 13.04 -7.13
N PHE A 336 8.82 11.76 -7.39
CA PHE A 336 8.75 11.20 -8.75
C PHE A 336 7.77 11.97 -9.66
N ALA A 337 6.63 12.39 -9.12
CA ALA A 337 5.54 13.07 -9.84
C ALA A 337 5.86 14.52 -10.24
N GLY A 338 6.79 15.17 -9.54
CA GLY A 338 7.26 16.50 -9.92
C GLY A 338 8.28 16.33 -11.05
N ASN A 339 7.97 16.79 -12.28
CA ASN A 339 8.90 16.85 -13.41
C ASN A 339 9.97 15.73 -13.39
N SER A 340 9.61 14.51 -13.77
CA SER A 340 10.33 13.21 -13.66
C SER A 340 11.87 13.14 -13.85
N LEU A 341 12.52 14.25 -14.21
CA LEU A 341 13.96 14.42 -14.39
C LEU A 341 14.60 15.53 -13.53
N ARG A 342 13.83 16.42 -12.88
CA ARG A 342 14.35 17.60 -12.17
C ARG A 342 14.14 17.59 -10.66
N THR A 343 13.25 16.77 -10.09
CA THR A 343 12.96 16.81 -8.64
C THR A 343 13.11 15.51 -7.87
N LEU A 344 14.16 14.75 -8.17
CA LEU A 344 14.75 13.81 -7.19
C LEU A 344 15.58 14.57 -6.12
N PHE A 345 15.08 15.73 -5.67
CA PHE A 345 15.77 16.64 -4.73
C PHE A 345 15.78 16.13 -3.27
N GLY A 346 15.08 15.03 -2.98
CA GLY A 346 15.07 14.38 -1.65
C GLY A 346 16.21 13.39 -1.44
N MET A 347 16.79 12.84 -2.50
CA MET A 347 17.96 11.96 -2.41
C MET A 347 19.21 12.83 -2.57
N LYS A 348 20.00 12.97 -1.51
CA LYS A 348 21.19 13.86 -1.45
C LYS A 348 22.31 13.53 -2.46
N ALA A 349 22.12 12.53 -3.33
CA ALA A 349 22.92 12.30 -4.51
C ALA A 349 21.96 12.19 -5.71
N GLY A 350 22.10 13.05 -6.72
CA GLY A 350 21.41 12.82 -7.99
C GLY A 350 21.71 11.41 -8.48
N LEU A 351 20.69 10.64 -8.86
CA LEU A 351 20.86 9.22 -9.18
C LEU A 351 21.55 9.05 -10.54
N GLU A 352 22.87 9.19 -10.55
CA GLU A 352 23.76 8.93 -11.69
C GLU A 352 23.98 7.43 -11.94
N ARG A 353 23.41 6.58 -11.08
CA ARG A 353 23.55 5.12 -11.07
C ARG A 353 22.18 4.46 -10.86
N PRO A 354 22.04 3.16 -11.18
CA PRO A 354 20.84 2.40 -10.85
C PRO A 354 20.50 2.48 -9.36
N HIS A 355 19.22 2.36 -9.02
CA HIS A 355 18.76 2.22 -7.63
C HIS A 355 17.62 1.19 -7.62
N LEU A 356 17.84 0.12 -6.86
CA LEU A 356 16.87 -0.94 -6.62
C LEU A 356 16.09 -0.67 -5.33
N PHE A 357 14.78 -0.46 -5.46
CA PHE A 357 13.88 -0.29 -4.32
C PHE A 357 13.15 -1.60 -4.02
N LEU A 358 13.30 -2.10 -2.79
CA LEU A 358 12.58 -3.28 -2.30
C LEU A 358 11.31 -2.81 -1.60
N LEU A 359 10.13 -3.13 -2.16
CA LEU A 359 8.86 -2.67 -1.58
C LEU A 359 8.43 -3.45 -0.32
N GLN A 360 9.05 -4.60 -0.09
CA GLN A 360 8.76 -5.52 1.00
C GLN A 360 10.10 -5.99 1.59
N PRO A 361 10.13 -6.42 2.88
CA PRO A 361 11.24 -7.22 3.40
C PRO A 361 11.52 -8.41 2.48
N TYR A 362 12.79 -8.81 2.37
CA TYR A 362 13.15 -9.98 1.58
C TYR A 362 12.58 -11.24 2.22
N ASP A 363 11.77 -11.96 1.46
CA ASP A 363 11.22 -13.26 1.81
C ASP A 363 11.82 -14.32 0.87
N PRO A 364 12.59 -15.30 1.39
CA PRO A 364 13.27 -16.31 0.58
C PRO A 364 12.30 -17.16 -0.24
N GLN A 365 11.04 -17.28 0.21
CA GLN A 365 10.04 -18.13 -0.43
C GLN A 365 9.20 -17.39 -1.49
N ARG A 366 9.35 -16.07 -1.62
CA ARG A 366 8.60 -15.26 -2.60
C ARG A 366 9.49 -14.88 -3.79
N ARG A 367 9.08 -15.27 -4.99
CA ARG A 367 9.77 -14.94 -6.25
C ARG A 367 9.89 -13.42 -6.39
N VAL A 368 11.05 -12.93 -6.83
CA VAL A 368 11.22 -11.50 -7.13
C VAL A 368 10.47 -11.13 -8.40
N LEU A 369 9.62 -10.11 -8.33
CA LEU A 369 9.04 -9.42 -9.48
C LEU A 369 9.81 -8.12 -9.72
N LEU A 370 10.74 -8.13 -10.69
CA LEU A 370 11.58 -6.97 -11.01
C LEU A 370 10.94 -6.12 -12.10
N LEU A 371 10.57 -4.89 -11.75
CA LEU A 371 9.91 -3.94 -12.64
C LEU A 371 10.90 -2.88 -13.15
N ILE A 372 11.10 -2.80 -14.48
CA ILE A 372 12.09 -1.93 -15.13
C ILE A 372 11.39 -0.92 -16.06
N HIS A 373 11.44 0.37 -15.70
CA HIS A 373 10.73 1.43 -16.44
C HIS A 373 11.38 1.80 -17.80
N GLY A 374 10.64 2.53 -18.62
CA GLY A 374 11.08 3.04 -19.93
C GLY A 374 11.85 4.36 -19.90
N LEU A 375 12.10 4.93 -21.08
CA LEU A 375 12.81 6.20 -21.29
C LEU A 375 12.09 7.39 -20.62
N ALA A 376 12.86 8.31 -20.02
CA ALA A 376 12.36 9.51 -19.31
C ALA A 376 11.30 9.24 -18.23
N SER A 377 11.26 8.01 -17.74
CA SER A 377 10.31 7.55 -16.73
C SER A 377 11.02 7.30 -15.40
N SER A 378 10.28 6.77 -14.44
CA SER A 378 10.74 6.44 -13.10
C SER A 378 9.94 5.22 -12.59
N PRO A 379 10.27 4.67 -11.41
CA PRO A 379 9.43 3.67 -10.73
C PRO A 379 7.93 4.04 -10.61
N GLU A 380 7.56 5.33 -10.73
CA GLU A 380 6.17 5.78 -10.71
C GLU A 380 5.32 5.17 -11.85
N ALA A 381 5.91 4.80 -12.99
CA ALA A 381 5.17 4.11 -14.07
C ALA A 381 4.51 2.81 -13.62
N TRP A 382 4.96 2.24 -12.51
CA TRP A 382 4.47 0.99 -11.95
C TRP A 382 3.49 1.17 -10.79
N VAL A 383 3.08 2.39 -10.44
CA VAL A 383 2.22 2.68 -9.26
C VAL A 383 1.00 1.77 -9.20
N ASN A 384 0.22 1.70 -10.28
CA ASN A 384 -1.02 0.93 -10.25
C ASN A 384 -0.77 -0.58 -10.33
N LEU A 385 0.25 -1.03 -11.09
CA LEU A 385 0.61 -2.44 -11.14
C LEU A 385 1.13 -2.92 -9.77
N GLY A 386 2.10 -2.21 -9.20
CA GLY A 386 2.71 -2.55 -7.92
C GLY A 386 1.67 -2.59 -6.81
N ASN A 387 0.78 -1.60 -6.78
CA ASN A 387 -0.33 -1.57 -5.83
C ASN A 387 -1.34 -2.73 -6.04
N ASP A 388 -1.68 -3.07 -7.28
CA ASP A 388 -2.60 -4.18 -7.57
C ASP A 388 -1.97 -5.55 -7.24
N VAL A 389 -0.66 -5.73 -7.41
CA VAL A 389 0.08 -6.94 -7.01
C VAL A 389 0.18 -7.02 -5.48
N LEU A 390 0.57 -5.94 -4.81
CA LEU A 390 0.57 -5.87 -3.35
C LEU A 390 -0.83 -6.05 -2.76
N GLY A 391 -1.88 -5.64 -3.46
CA GLY A 391 -3.26 -5.74 -3.01
C GLY A 391 -3.91 -7.10 -3.23
N ASP A 392 -3.40 -7.89 -4.16
CA ASP A 392 -3.89 -9.23 -4.49
C ASP A 392 -3.22 -10.26 -3.59
N GLU A 393 -3.99 -10.88 -2.70
CA GLU A 393 -3.46 -11.81 -1.70
C GLU A 393 -2.68 -12.97 -2.32
N ALA A 394 -3.18 -13.57 -3.41
CA ALA A 394 -2.51 -14.69 -4.05
C ALA A 394 -1.15 -14.25 -4.62
N LEU A 395 -1.11 -13.11 -5.32
CA LEU A 395 0.14 -12.61 -5.89
C LEU A 395 1.12 -12.15 -4.80
N ARG A 396 0.66 -11.42 -3.78
CA ARG A 396 1.50 -10.94 -2.68
C ARG A 396 2.11 -12.09 -1.87
N GLN A 397 1.46 -13.26 -1.80
CA GLN A 397 1.99 -14.44 -1.14
C GLN A 397 3.09 -15.15 -1.94
N HIS A 398 3.14 -14.99 -3.27
CA HIS A 398 4.13 -15.65 -4.12
C HIS A 398 5.20 -14.72 -4.68
N TYR A 399 4.92 -13.41 -4.71
CA TYR A 399 5.79 -12.40 -5.30
C TYR A 399 6.16 -11.32 -4.31
N GLN A 400 7.41 -10.86 -4.43
CA GLN A 400 7.91 -9.65 -3.79
C GLN A 400 8.39 -8.65 -4.83
N ILE A 401 7.98 -7.38 -4.70
CA ILE A 401 8.18 -6.39 -5.77
C ILE A 401 9.48 -5.62 -5.59
N TRP A 402 10.30 -5.64 -6.63
CA TRP A 402 11.50 -4.82 -6.75
C TRP A 402 11.32 -3.81 -7.88
N LEU A 403 11.54 -2.52 -7.59
CA LEU A 403 11.46 -1.46 -8.59
C LEU A 403 12.87 -0.98 -8.95
N MET A 404 13.20 -1.03 -10.23
CA MET A 404 14.48 -0.53 -10.73
C MET A 404 14.32 0.90 -11.26
N TYR A 405 15.00 1.85 -10.61
CA TYR A 405 15.34 3.14 -11.22
C TYR A 405 16.69 3.04 -11.93
N TYR A 406 16.81 3.66 -13.10
CA TYR A 406 18.10 3.87 -13.76
C TYR A 406 18.13 5.14 -14.61
N PRO A 407 19.29 5.77 -14.80
CA PRO A 407 19.42 6.95 -15.64
C PRO A 407 19.22 6.63 -17.12
N THR A 408 18.06 7.03 -17.65
CA THR A 408 17.63 6.71 -19.01
C THR A 408 18.41 7.43 -20.12
N ASN A 409 19.24 8.42 -19.77
CA ASN A 409 20.13 9.13 -20.69
C ASN A 409 21.50 8.45 -20.86
N LEU A 410 21.73 7.30 -20.22
CA LEU A 410 22.93 6.50 -20.43
C LEU A 410 22.74 5.48 -21.56
N PRO A 411 23.83 5.07 -22.22
CA PRO A 411 23.75 4.11 -23.32
C PRO A 411 23.15 2.77 -22.89
N LEU A 412 22.38 2.15 -23.78
CA LEU A 412 21.60 0.95 -23.49
C LEU A 412 22.45 -0.22 -22.95
N ALA A 413 23.60 -0.49 -23.57
CA ALA A 413 24.51 -1.56 -23.14
C ALA A 413 25.09 -1.31 -21.74
N TYR A 414 25.38 -0.04 -21.41
CA TYR A 414 25.84 0.32 -20.06
C TYR A 414 24.73 0.14 -19.03
N ASN A 415 23.53 0.64 -19.31
CA ASN A 415 22.37 0.47 -18.43
C ASN A 415 22.07 -1.01 -18.19
N HIS A 416 22.07 -1.83 -19.24
CA HIS A 416 21.91 -3.28 -19.12
C HIS A 416 22.91 -3.88 -18.12
N MET A 417 24.22 -3.61 -18.29
CA MET A 417 25.25 -4.16 -17.40
C MET A 417 25.19 -3.60 -15.98
N ALA A 418 24.94 -2.30 -15.81
CA ALA A 418 24.85 -1.68 -14.50
C ALA A 418 23.64 -2.21 -13.70
N ILE A 419 22.49 -2.37 -14.35
CA ILE A 419 21.28 -2.94 -13.72
C ILE A 419 21.54 -4.41 -13.36
N ARG A 420 22.08 -5.21 -14.29
CA ARG A 420 22.45 -6.61 -14.02
C ARG A 420 23.37 -6.73 -12.81
N ALA A 421 24.44 -5.94 -12.76
CA ALA A 421 25.38 -5.94 -11.64
C ALA A 421 24.72 -5.53 -10.31
N THR A 422 23.78 -4.59 -10.35
CA THR A 422 23.01 -4.15 -9.17
C THR A 422 22.17 -5.31 -8.63
N VAL A 423 21.37 -5.95 -9.50
CA VAL A 423 20.50 -7.07 -9.13
C VAL A 423 21.31 -8.25 -8.58
N LEU A 424 22.36 -8.68 -9.28
CA LEU A 424 23.17 -9.84 -8.86
C LEU A 424 23.88 -9.60 -7.51
N ARG A 425 24.35 -8.37 -7.24
CA ARG A 425 24.97 -8.04 -5.95
C ARG A 425 23.96 -7.95 -4.82
N THR A 426 22.77 -7.44 -5.10
CA THR A 426 21.67 -7.48 -4.13
C THR A 426 21.32 -8.93 -3.79
N LEU A 427 21.19 -9.81 -4.79
CA LEU A 427 20.94 -11.23 -4.57
C LEU A 427 22.07 -11.88 -3.75
N ASN A 428 23.34 -11.71 -4.13
CA ASN A 428 24.48 -12.25 -3.36
C ASN A 428 24.53 -11.79 -1.90
N ARG A 429 23.94 -10.63 -1.58
CA ARG A 429 23.90 -10.11 -0.21
C ARG A 429 22.74 -10.71 0.58
N LEU A 430 21.60 -10.92 -0.06
CA LEU A 430 20.37 -11.41 0.57
C LEU A 430 20.34 -12.94 0.66
N ASP A 431 20.84 -13.60 -0.37
CA ASP A 431 20.96 -15.04 -0.54
C ASP A 431 22.38 -15.38 -1.06
N PRO A 432 23.37 -15.51 -0.16
CA PRO A 432 24.74 -15.82 -0.54
C PRO A 432 24.94 -17.23 -1.10
N GLU A 433 24.11 -18.20 -0.68
CA GLU A 433 24.22 -19.61 -1.08
C GLU A 433 23.47 -19.92 -2.38
N ARG A 434 22.60 -19.00 -2.82
CA ARG A 434 21.83 -19.09 -4.07
C ARG A 434 20.87 -20.28 -4.10
N ASP A 435 20.23 -20.56 -2.97
CA ASP A 435 19.28 -21.66 -2.81
C ASP A 435 17.84 -21.19 -2.52
N ASP A 436 17.60 -19.88 -2.45
CA ASP A 436 16.26 -19.34 -2.26
C ASP A 436 15.44 -19.39 -3.57
N PRO A 437 14.17 -19.84 -3.53
CA PRO A 437 13.24 -19.68 -4.65
C PRO A 437 13.16 -18.22 -5.16
N ALA A 438 13.33 -17.25 -4.26
CA ALA A 438 13.37 -15.83 -4.57
C ALA A 438 14.52 -15.44 -5.51
N SER A 439 15.66 -16.14 -5.46
CA SER A 439 16.87 -15.81 -6.23
C SER A 439 17.02 -16.60 -7.53
N GLU A 440 16.29 -17.71 -7.70
CA GLU A 440 16.37 -18.57 -8.90
C GLU A 440 15.21 -18.42 -9.90
N GLN A 441 14.06 -17.88 -9.46
CA GLN A 441 12.82 -17.83 -10.26
C GLN A 441 12.26 -16.43 -10.39
N MET A 442 13.12 -15.43 -10.62
CA MET A 442 12.68 -14.05 -10.78
C MET A 442 11.84 -13.88 -12.05
N VAL A 443 10.85 -12.99 -11.99
CA VAL A 443 10.08 -12.54 -13.15
C VAL A 443 10.48 -11.12 -13.49
N LEU A 444 11.01 -10.93 -14.70
CA LEU A 444 11.32 -9.60 -15.24
C LEU A 444 10.11 -9.01 -15.94
N VAL A 445 9.79 -7.75 -15.64
CA VAL A 445 8.78 -7.00 -16.40
C VAL A 445 9.38 -5.67 -16.82
N GLY A 446 9.49 -5.47 -18.13
CA GLY A 446 10.07 -4.27 -18.70
C GLY A 446 9.09 -3.53 -19.60
N HIS A 447 8.96 -2.22 -19.40
CA HIS A 447 8.18 -1.35 -20.29
C HIS A 447 9.10 -0.56 -21.23
N SER A 448 8.73 -0.46 -22.51
CA SER A 448 9.44 0.35 -23.51
C SER A 448 10.95 0.02 -23.52
N MET A 449 11.83 1.00 -23.32
CA MET A 449 13.27 0.77 -23.19
C MET A 449 13.65 -0.24 -22.10
N GLY A 450 12.93 -0.26 -20.97
CA GLY A 450 13.10 -1.25 -19.91
C GLY A 450 12.78 -2.66 -20.38
N GLY A 451 11.87 -2.83 -21.35
CA GLY A 451 11.59 -4.11 -22.00
C GLY A 451 12.73 -4.58 -22.89
N VAL A 452 13.43 -3.66 -23.58
CA VAL A 452 14.65 -3.99 -24.34
C VAL A 452 15.77 -4.43 -23.39
N ILE A 453 15.99 -3.69 -22.30
CA ILE A 453 16.96 -4.07 -21.24
C ILE A 453 16.62 -5.45 -20.67
N SER A 454 15.35 -5.68 -20.34
CA SER A 454 14.88 -6.97 -19.80
C SER A 454 15.11 -8.11 -20.78
N ARG A 455 14.90 -7.88 -22.10
CA ARG A 455 15.23 -8.88 -23.13
C ARG A 455 16.71 -9.21 -23.13
N LEU A 456 17.59 -8.19 -23.07
CA LEU A 456 19.04 -8.42 -23.04
C LEU A 456 19.46 -9.25 -21.81
N MET A 457 18.79 -9.12 -20.67
CA MET A 457 19.05 -9.93 -19.47
C MET A 457 18.73 -11.41 -19.65
N VAL A 458 17.79 -11.75 -20.54
CA VAL A 458 17.43 -13.15 -20.85
C VAL A 458 17.98 -13.63 -22.19
N SER A 459 18.84 -12.82 -22.83
CA SER A 459 19.49 -13.15 -24.09
C SER A 459 20.96 -13.51 -23.88
N THR A 460 21.49 -14.27 -24.81
CA THR A 460 22.91 -14.63 -24.85
C THR A 460 23.59 -14.07 -26.09
N THR A 461 24.80 -13.53 -25.90
CA THR A 461 25.65 -13.07 -27.01
C THR A 461 26.36 -14.22 -27.70
N GLN A 462 26.39 -15.42 -27.11
CA GLN A 462 27.12 -16.59 -27.64
C GLN A 462 28.58 -16.25 -27.98
N GLY A 463 29.25 -15.51 -27.08
CA GLY A 463 30.59 -14.96 -27.29
C GLY A 463 30.55 -13.62 -28.03
N ASP A 464 31.33 -13.50 -29.10
CA ASP A 464 31.64 -12.21 -29.75
C ASP A 464 30.60 -11.73 -30.78
N ARG A 465 29.37 -12.24 -30.76
CA ARG A 465 28.36 -11.91 -31.78
C ARG A 465 28.11 -10.41 -31.91
N LEU A 466 27.95 -9.70 -30.79
CA LEU A 466 27.75 -8.25 -30.80
C LEU A 466 29.03 -7.51 -31.21
N TRP A 467 30.19 -7.99 -30.78
CA TRP A 467 31.49 -7.43 -31.14
C TRP A 467 31.69 -7.44 -32.65
N THR A 468 31.51 -8.60 -33.29
CA THR A 468 31.57 -8.74 -34.75
C THR A 468 30.45 -7.99 -35.46
N GLY A 469 29.23 -8.03 -34.93
CA GLY A 469 28.07 -7.31 -35.50
C GLY A 469 28.25 -5.79 -35.57
N LEU A 470 29.05 -5.23 -34.67
CA LEU A 470 29.42 -3.81 -34.64
C LEU A 470 30.68 -3.49 -35.48
N GLY A 471 31.28 -4.49 -36.14
CA GLY A 471 32.50 -4.31 -36.94
C GLY A 471 33.73 -3.96 -36.09
N MET A 472 33.76 -4.43 -34.84
CA MET A 472 34.86 -4.17 -33.90
C MET A 472 36.12 -4.99 -34.21
N ASP A 473 36.02 -5.96 -35.12
CA ASP A 473 37.16 -6.76 -35.61
C ASP A 473 38.09 -5.96 -36.55
N GLN A 474 37.64 -4.82 -37.08
CA GLN A 474 38.37 -4.01 -38.06
C GLN A 474 38.53 -2.56 -37.58
N LEU A 475 39.22 -2.37 -36.46
CA LEU A 475 39.44 -1.03 -35.91
C LEU A 475 40.31 -0.16 -36.83
N PRO A 476 40.08 1.17 -36.91
CA PRO A 476 40.92 2.08 -37.65
C PRO A 476 42.39 2.04 -37.21
N GLN A 477 43.31 2.34 -38.13
CA GLN A 477 44.74 2.45 -37.78
C GLN A 477 44.96 3.51 -36.71
N GLY A 478 45.70 3.16 -35.66
CA GLY A 478 46.00 4.04 -34.53
C GLY A 478 45.08 3.87 -33.31
N VAL A 479 44.03 3.05 -33.41
CA VAL A 479 43.20 2.64 -32.27
C VAL A 479 43.81 1.39 -31.63
N ASP A 480 44.00 1.43 -30.32
CA ASP A 480 44.52 0.29 -29.55
C ASP A 480 43.43 -0.77 -29.34
N ALA A 481 43.55 -1.89 -30.06
CA ALA A 481 42.58 -2.97 -30.02
C ALA A 481 42.47 -3.64 -28.64
N GLU A 482 43.58 -3.75 -27.91
CA GLU A 482 43.60 -4.37 -26.58
C GLU A 482 42.87 -3.48 -25.58
N GLN A 483 43.12 -2.17 -25.65
CA GLN A 483 42.41 -1.19 -24.84
C GLN A 483 40.90 -1.19 -25.12
N VAL A 484 40.49 -1.16 -26.40
CA VAL A 484 39.07 -1.21 -26.77
C VAL A 484 38.41 -2.50 -26.27
N ARG A 485 39.10 -3.64 -26.38
CA ARG A 485 38.59 -4.93 -25.91
C ARG A 485 38.40 -4.94 -24.39
N SER A 486 39.37 -4.41 -23.64
CA SER A 486 39.30 -4.31 -22.19
C SER A 486 38.18 -3.39 -21.72
N GLU A 487 37.99 -2.24 -22.36
CA GLU A 487 37.04 -1.21 -21.88
C GLU A 487 35.60 -1.42 -22.40
N VAL A 488 35.43 -1.95 -23.62
CA VAL A 488 34.13 -2.09 -24.29
C VAL A 488 33.65 -3.54 -24.35
N GLY A 489 34.57 -4.51 -24.40
CA GLY A 489 34.23 -5.94 -24.48
C GLY A 489 33.24 -6.42 -23.42
N PRO A 490 33.38 -6.03 -22.13
CA PRO A 490 32.42 -6.40 -21.08
C PRO A 490 30.99 -5.86 -21.29
N LEU A 491 30.79 -4.84 -22.13
CA LEU A 491 29.47 -4.32 -22.47
C LEU A 491 28.81 -5.10 -23.63
N LEU A 492 29.62 -5.83 -24.40
CA LEU A 492 29.21 -6.53 -25.63
C LEU A 492 29.23 -8.05 -25.50
N THR A 493 29.78 -8.58 -24.42
CA THR A 493 29.87 -10.03 -24.17
C THR A 493 29.16 -10.34 -22.85
N PHE A 494 28.02 -11.01 -22.94
CA PHE A 494 27.24 -11.45 -21.79
C PHE A 494 26.41 -12.69 -22.13
N ASP A 495 26.08 -13.47 -21.10
CA ASP A 495 25.15 -14.59 -21.19
C ASP A 495 23.80 -14.23 -20.55
N TYR A 496 22.78 -15.08 -20.66
CA TYR A 496 21.52 -14.85 -19.96
C TYR A 496 21.69 -14.82 -18.43
N MET A 497 20.73 -14.28 -17.70
CA MET A 497 20.68 -14.34 -16.23
C MET A 497 19.96 -15.61 -15.80
N PRO A 498 20.67 -16.62 -15.24
CA PRO A 498 20.03 -17.86 -14.79
C PRO A 498 19.02 -17.65 -13.66
N GLU A 499 19.10 -16.54 -12.93
CA GLU A 499 18.16 -16.15 -11.88
C GLU A 499 16.76 -15.79 -12.40
N VAL A 500 16.59 -15.64 -13.72
CA VAL A 500 15.34 -15.23 -14.34
C VAL A 500 14.59 -16.46 -14.86
N GLY A 501 13.45 -16.77 -14.25
CA GLY A 501 12.57 -17.86 -14.68
C GLY A 501 11.61 -17.46 -15.80
N ALA A 502 11.22 -16.18 -15.88
CA ALA A 502 10.35 -15.67 -16.93
C ALA A 502 10.49 -14.16 -17.19
N ALA A 503 10.07 -13.71 -18.37
CA ALA A 503 10.06 -12.29 -18.73
C ALA A 503 8.75 -11.83 -19.37
N VAL A 504 8.34 -10.59 -19.11
CA VAL A 504 7.20 -9.93 -19.76
C VAL A 504 7.66 -8.60 -20.36
N PHE A 505 7.50 -8.45 -21.66
CA PHE A 505 7.85 -7.24 -22.40
C PHE A 505 6.58 -6.44 -22.72
N ILE A 506 6.54 -5.19 -22.31
CA ILE A 506 5.38 -4.30 -22.49
C ILE A 506 5.78 -3.16 -23.42
N ALA A 507 5.17 -3.08 -24.61
CA ALA A 507 5.40 -2.01 -25.59
C ALA A 507 6.90 -1.74 -25.87
N ALA A 508 7.71 -2.80 -25.93
CA ALA A 508 9.17 -2.69 -26.01
C ALA A 508 9.66 -2.56 -27.46
N PRO A 509 10.46 -1.55 -27.85
CA PRO A 509 10.98 -1.40 -29.21
C PRO A 509 12.19 -2.32 -29.44
N HIS A 510 11.97 -3.63 -29.49
CA HIS A 510 13.01 -4.65 -29.62
C HIS A 510 13.89 -4.49 -30.86
N ARG A 511 13.37 -3.87 -31.93
CA ARG A 511 14.07 -3.58 -33.18
C ARG A 511 14.26 -2.07 -33.43
N GLY A 512 14.08 -1.26 -32.39
CA GLY A 512 14.10 0.20 -32.46
C GLY A 512 12.82 0.79 -33.06
N SER A 513 12.70 2.11 -33.08
CA SER A 513 11.59 2.83 -33.72
C SER A 513 12.10 3.70 -34.88
N PRO A 514 11.23 4.02 -35.85
CA PRO A 514 11.57 4.95 -36.93
C PRO A 514 12.05 6.30 -36.38
N LYS A 515 13.12 6.86 -36.99
CA LYS A 515 13.74 8.14 -36.59
C LYS A 515 12.93 9.38 -37.01
N ALA A 516 11.69 9.21 -37.44
CA ALA A 516 10.80 10.29 -37.89
C ALA A 516 10.37 11.20 -36.73
N ASP A 517 9.76 12.36 -37.03
CA ASP A 517 9.28 13.39 -36.10
C ASP A 517 8.20 12.88 -35.11
N GLY A 518 8.57 11.96 -34.23
CA GLY A 518 7.70 11.30 -33.26
C GLY A 518 8.10 11.57 -31.81
N MET A 519 7.26 11.11 -30.89
CA MET A 519 7.41 11.34 -29.44
C MET A 519 8.73 10.79 -28.88
N LEU A 520 9.20 9.62 -29.35
CA LEU A 520 10.47 9.03 -28.89
C LEU A 520 11.67 9.88 -29.29
N ALA A 521 11.72 10.33 -30.55
CA ALA A 521 12.82 11.18 -31.04
C ALA A 521 12.88 12.53 -30.29
N ALA A 522 11.73 13.11 -29.95
CA ALA A 522 11.68 14.33 -29.13
C ALA A 522 12.20 14.08 -27.71
N LEU A 523 11.89 12.91 -27.13
CA LEU A 523 12.31 12.52 -25.79
C LEU A 523 13.82 12.26 -25.70
N VAL A 524 14.37 11.53 -26.68
CA VAL A 524 15.81 11.27 -26.80
C VAL A 524 16.60 12.59 -26.94
N ARG A 525 16.15 13.52 -27.80
CA ARG A 525 16.79 14.84 -27.95
C ARG A 525 16.87 15.61 -26.63
N ARG A 526 15.82 15.55 -25.81
CA ARG A 526 15.76 16.21 -24.49
C ARG A 526 16.71 15.59 -23.46
N LEU A 527 17.12 14.33 -23.67
CA LEU A 527 17.98 13.56 -22.77
C LEU A 527 19.44 13.46 -23.25
N SER A 528 19.78 14.10 -24.37
CA SER A 528 21.09 14.02 -25.03
C SER A 528 22.31 14.54 -24.22
N SER A 529 22.11 15.14 -23.04
CA SER A 529 23.22 15.56 -22.17
C SER A 529 23.70 14.42 -21.27
N ILE A 530 24.96 13.99 -21.47
CA ILE A 530 25.65 13.01 -20.59
C ILE A 530 26.00 13.69 -19.27
N PRO A 531 25.71 13.09 -18.09
CA PRO A 531 26.12 13.63 -16.81
C PRO A 531 27.63 13.82 -16.72
N VAL A 532 28.10 14.95 -16.19
CA VAL A 532 29.53 15.29 -16.09
C VAL A 532 30.32 14.23 -15.30
N ALA A 533 29.72 13.62 -14.28
CA ALA A 533 30.34 12.53 -13.51
C ALA A 533 30.62 11.26 -14.34
N LEU A 534 29.86 11.04 -15.41
CA LEU A 534 30.10 9.95 -16.34
C LEU A 534 31.22 10.30 -17.33
N GLN A 535 31.34 11.57 -17.72
CA GLN A 535 32.45 12.05 -18.55
C GLN A 535 33.79 11.76 -17.87
N ASP A 536 33.88 11.95 -16.54
CA ASP A 536 35.10 11.70 -15.76
C ASP A 536 35.51 10.22 -15.71
N ARG A 537 34.54 9.29 -15.70
CA ARG A 537 34.82 7.83 -15.77
C ARG A 537 35.17 7.36 -17.17
N TYR A 538 34.55 7.96 -18.17
CA TYR A 538 34.80 7.69 -19.57
C TYR A 538 35.89 8.59 -20.16
N ARG A 539 36.69 9.33 -19.38
CA ARG A 539 37.81 10.13 -19.93
C ARG A 539 38.78 9.29 -20.76
N HIS A 540 38.97 8.02 -20.40
CA HIS A 540 39.83 7.09 -21.13
C HIS A 540 39.15 6.50 -22.38
N THR A 541 37.86 6.17 -22.33
CA THR A 541 37.07 5.75 -23.50
C THR A 541 36.63 6.92 -24.39
N ALA A 542 36.69 8.18 -23.94
CA ALA A 542 36.21 9.33 -24.70
C ALA A 542 37.02 9.51 -25.99
N LYS A 543 38.31 9.18 -25.94
CA LYS A 543 39.16 9.07 -27.12
C LYS A 543 38.67 7.94 -28.03
N ILE A 544 38.41 6.75 -27.48
CA ILE A 544 37.87 5.59 -28.22
C ILE A 544 36.50 5.93 -28.85
N ALA A 545 35.64 6.67 -28.15
CA ALA A 545 34.33 7.12 -28.63
C ALA A 545 34.42 8.19 -29.70
N SER A 546 35.43 9.07 -29.63
CA SER A 546 35.76 10.00 -30.71
C SER A 546 36.32 9.28 -31.94
N ASP A 547 37.08 8.20 -31.74
CA ASP A 547 37.71 7.43 -32.83
C ASP A 547 36.74 6.42 -33.48
N LEU A 548 35.67 6.01 -32.77
CA LEU A 548 34.68 5.00 -33.20
C LEU A 548 33.22 5.47 -32.98
N PRO A 549 32.81 6.65 -33.46
CA PRO A 549 31.51 7.24 -33.13
C PRO A 549 30.30 6.39 -33.57
N ASP A 550 30.45 5.64 -34.66
CA ASP A 550 29.39 4.81 -35.25
C ASP A 550 29.46 3.32 -34.86
N ARG A 551 30.41 2.91 -34.00
CA ARG A 551 30.61 1.49 -33.65
C ARG A 551 30.46 1.19 -32.17
N LEU A 552 30.56 2.20 -31.31
CA LEU A 552 30.41 2.00 -29.88
C LEU A 552 28.94 1.98 -29.47
N PRO A 553 28.55 1.10 -28.54
CA PRO A 553 27.21 1.10 -27.94
C PRO A 553 27.06 2.23 -26.91
N LEU A 554 27.70 3.39 -27.17
CA LEU A 554 27.79 4.54 -26.27
C LEU A 554 27.00 5.76 -26.79
N SER A 555 26.36 5.64 -27.95
CA SER A 555 25.38 6.62 -28.43
C SER A 555 24.25 6.78 -27.39
N ILE A 556 23.49 7.88 -27.45
CA ILE A 556 22.27 8.14 -26.66
C ILE A 556 21.01 7.96 -27.55
N ASP A 557 21.19 7.86 -28.87
CA ASP A 557 20.15 7.60 -29.86
C ASP A 557 19.77 6.10 -29.95
N ASN A 558 20.07 5.28 -28.93
CA ASN A 558 20.06 3.80 -28.99
C ASN A 558 18.67 3.15 -29.10
N LEU A 559 17.60 3.91 -29.36
CA LEU A 559 16.30 3.32 -29.67
C LEU A 559 15.88 3.56 -31.12
N SER A 560 16.74 4.22 -31.90
CA SER A 560 16.60 4.34 -33.35
C SER A 560 16.75 2.95 -33.98
N GLU A 561 15.85 2.58 -34.89
CA GLU A 561 16.00 1.39 -35.74
C GLU A 561 17.29 1.43 -36.58
N GLN A 562 17.89 2.62 -36.75
CA GLN A 562 19.15 2.81 -37.47
C GLN A 562 20.39 2.63 -36.59
N ASP A 563 20.23 2.54 -35.27
CA ASP A 563 21.35 2.39 -34.33
C ASP A 563 22.06 1.04 -34.54
N PRO A 564 23.41 1.03 -34.68
CA PRO A 564 24.18 -0.19 -34.91
C PRO A 564 24.03 -1.24 -33.80
N PHE A 565 23.97 -0.80 -32.53
CA PHE A 565 23.80 -1.71 -31.41
C PHE A 565 22.41 -2.34 -31.42
N ILE A 566 21.35 -1.57 -31.68
CA ILE A 566 20.00 -2.13 -31.80
C ILE A 566 19.90 -3.15 -32.92
N LYS A 567 20.46 -2.86 -34.10
CA LYS A 567 20.47 -3.81 -35.22
C LYS A 567 21.19 -5.10 -34.85
N ALA A 568 22.36 -4.99 -34.23
CA ALA A 568 23.13 -6.16 -33.79
C ALA A 568 22.42 -6.94 -32.66
N ALA A 569 21.75 -6.25 -31.75
CA ALA A 569 21.09 -6.83 -30.59
C ALA A 569 19.68 -7.39 -30.89
N ALA A 570 19.04 -6.96 -31.98
CA ALA A 570 17.67 -7.33 -32.33
C ALA A 570 17.46 -8.83 -32.52
N ASP A 571 18.47 -9.53 -33.03
CA ASP A 571 18.43 -10.96 -33.35
C ASP A 571 19.22 -11.81 -32.35
N LEU A 572 19.55 -11.26 -31.17
CA LEU A 572 20.12 -12.07 -30.10
C LEU A 572 19.10 -13.13 -29.64
N PRO A 573 19.50 -14.40 -29.54
CA PRO A 573 18.61 -15.44 -29.05
C PRO A 573 18.32 -15.20 -27.56
N ILE A 574 17.05 -15.37 -27.20
CA ILE A 574 16.64 -15.58 -25.81
C ILE A 574 17.01 -17.03 -25.43
N GLU A 575 17.37 -17.26 -24.17
CA GLU A 575 17.75 -18.59 -23.68
C GLU A 575 16.70 -19.65 -24.02
N PRO A 576 17.08 -20.77 -24.69
CA PRO A 576 16.16 -21.82 -25.03
C PRO A 576 15.38 -22.36 -23.81
N GLY A 577 14.05 -22.39 -23.92
CA GLY A 577 13.18 -22.90 -22.85
C GLY A 577 12.73 -21.85 -21.83
N LEU A 578 13.34 -20.65 -21.80
CA LEU A 578 12.88 -19.56 -20.95
C LEU A 578 11.53 -19.03 -21.44
N LYS A 579 10.53 -19.00 -20.55
CA LYS A 579 9.19 -18.50 -20.87
C LYS A 579 9.21 -16.97 -20.94
N TYR A 580 8.77 -16.40 -22.05
CA TYR A 580 8.53 -14.97 -22.14
C TYR A 580 7.20 -14.63 -22.78
N TYR A 581 6.71 -13.42 -22.50
CA TYR A 581 5.39 -12.93 -22.89
C TYR A 581 5.49 -11.51 -23.43
N SER A 582 4.61 -11.15 -24.37
CA SER A 582 4.55 -9.80 -24.94
C SER A 582 3.18 -9.18 -24.70
N ILE A 583 3.15 -7.95 -24.21
CA ILE A 583 1.95 -7.10 -24.15
C ILE A 583 2.21 -5.91 -25.08
N ILE A 584 1.50 -5.86 -26.20
CA ILE A 584 1.71 -4.86 -27.25
C ILE A 584 0.47 -3.98 -27.35
N ALA A 585 0.69 -2.67 -27.41
CA ALA A 585 -0.38 -1.70 -27.59
C ALA A 585 -0.59 -1.36 -29.07
N ARG A 586 -1.84 -1.01 -29.41
CA ARG A 586 -2.20 -0.39 -30.69
C ARG A 586 -3.16 0.77 -30.43
N GLN A 587 -2.96 1.91 -31.09
CA GLN A 587 -3.85 3.08 -30.96
C GLN A 587 -5.13 2.97 -31.79
N ASN A 588 -5.05 2.34 -32.97
CA ASN A 588 -6.18 2.21 -33.89
C ASN A 588 -6.63 0.75 -33.89
N GLU A 589 -7.87 0.46 -33.48
CA GLU A 589 -8.44 -0.90 -33.47
C GLU A 589 -8.62 -1.49 -34.87
N THR A 590 -8.72 -0.64 -35.89
CA THR A 590 -8.95 -1.05 -37.29
C THR A 590 -7.63 -1.12 -38.07
N GLY A 591 -7.63 -1.91 -39.15
CA GLY A 591 -6.48 -2.11 -40.02
C GLY A 591 -5.56 -3.28 -39.60
N PRO A 592 -4.59 -3.65 -40.48
CA PRO A 592 -3.65 -4.74 -40.24
C PRO A 592 -2.81 -4.51 -38.97
N LEU A 593 -2.62 -5.57 -38.17
CA LEU A 593 -1.79 -5.49 -36.96
C LEU A 593 -0.31 -5.19 -37.29
N SER A 594 0.19 -5.71 -38.41
CA SER A 594 1.56 -5.47 -38.92
C SER A 594 1.90 -4.00 -39.07
N ASP A 595 0.89 -3.19 -39.40
CA ASP A 595 1.04 -1.77 -39.72
C ASP A 595 0.64 -0.89 -38.52
N SER A 596 0.26 -1.51 -37.41
CA SER A 596 -0.21 -0.83 -36.20
C SER A 596 0.95 -0.34 -35.33
N SER A 597 0.63 0.59 -34.43
CA SER A 597 1.57 1.20 -33.50
C SER A 597 0.82 1.68 -32.26
N ASP A 598 1.52 1.76 -31.14
CA ASP A 598 1.04 2.42 -29.91
C ASP A 598 1.24 3.96 -29.93
N GLY A 599 1.63 4.49 -31.10
CA GLY A 599 1.99 5.89 -31.35
C GLY A 599 3.48 6.19 -31.22
N VAL A 600 4.26 5.25 -30.70
CA VAL A 600 5.70 5.38 -30.45
C VAL A 600 6.46 4.19 -31.02
N VAL A 601 6.00 2.97 -30.71
CA VAL A 601 6.60 1.71 -31.08
C VAL A 601 5.69 0.99 -32.08
N PRO A 602 6.17 0.74 -33.31
CA PRO A 602 5.44 -0.09 -34.26
C PRO A 602 5.32 -1.53 -33.76
N TYR A 603 4.22 -2.21 -34.09
CA TYR A 603 4.00 -3.62 -33.79
C TYR A 603 5.18 -4.49 -34.25
N ALA A 604 5.68 -4.27 -35.48
CA ALA A 604 6.81 -5.01 -36.04
C ALA A 604 8.12 -4.89 -35.22
N SER A 605 8.25 -3.83 -34.42
CA SER A 605 9.37 -3.66 -33.50
C SER A 605 9.12 -4.29 -32.14
N ALA A 606 7.87 -4.30 -31.65
CA ALA A 606 7.51 -4.93 -30.37
C ALA A 606 7.31 -6.45 -30.44
N HIS A 607 7.00 -6.96 -31.63
CA HIS A 607 6.79 -8.38 -31.86
C HIS A 607 8.10 -9.18 -31.73
N LEU A 608 8.03 -10.30 -30.99
CA LEU A 608 9.09 -11.30 -30.92
C LEU A 608 8.50 -12.68 -31.24
N ALA A 609 9.05 -13.35 -32.24
CA ALA A 609 8.65 -14.69 -32.60
C ALA A 609 9.07 -15.68 -31.50
N GLY A 610 8.13 -16.50 -31.02
CA GLY A 610 8.37 -17.50 -29.99
C GLY A 610 7.89 -17.13 -28.59
N ALA A 611 7.23 -15.97 -28.42
CA ALA A 611 6.60 -15.62 -27.16
C ALA A 611 5.56 -16.68 -26.77
N THR A 612 5.54 -17.04 -25.49
CA THR A 612 4.56 -17.99 -24.91
C THR A 612 3.14 -17.47 -25.13
N SER A 613 2.93 -16.16 -24.93
CA SER A 613 1.74 -15.48 -25.43
C SER A 613 2.05 -14.03 -25.82
N GLU A 614 1.27 -13.54 -26.78
CA GLU A 614 1.27 -12.13 -27.21
C GLU A 614 -0.15 -11.58 -27.03
N SER A 615 -0.27 -10.50 -26.26
CA SER A 615 -1.54 -9.84 -25.94
C SER A 615 -1.58 -8.47 -26.58
N ILE A 616 -2.61 -8.20 -27.39
CA ILE A 616 -2.81 -6.90 -28.03
C ILE A 616 -3.83 -6.09 -27.24
N ILE A 617 -3.42 -4.93 -26.75
CA ILE A 617 -4.26 -4.01 -25.96
C ILE A 617 -4.51 -2.74 -26.76
N HIS A 618 -5.76 -2.28 -26.79
CA HIS A 618 -6.08 -0.99 -27.40
C HIS A 618 -5.71 0.12 -26.42
N ASP A 619 -4.59 0.78 -26.68
CA ASP A 619 -4.06 1.91 -25.90
C ASP A 619 -2.91 2.61 -26.65
N GLY A 620 -2.41 3.71 -26.08
CA GLY A 620 -1.13 4.31 -26.46
C GLY A 620 0.08 3.68 -25.76
N HIS A 621 1.24 4.31 -25.91
CA HIS A 621 2.52 3.79 -25.41
C HIS A 621 2.61 3.60 -23.89
N SER A 622 1.83 4.34 -23.09
CA SER A 622 1.75 4.17 -21.62
C SER A 622 0.87 3.00 -21.18
N VAL A 623 0.78 1.95 -21.99
CA VAL A 623 -0.12 0.81 -21.80
C VAL A 623 0.12 0.04 -20.49
N GLN A 624 1.30 0.14 -19.88
CA GLN A 624 1.58 -0.47 -18.57
C GLN A 624 0.68 0.08 -17.46
N GLU A 625 0.10 1.27 -17.62
CA GLU A 625 -0.86 1.87 -16.69
C GLU A 625 -2.31 1.44 -16.98
N ASN A 626 -2.55 0.82 -18.13
CA ASN A 626 -3.87 0.40 -18.58
C ASN A 626 -4.42 -0.72 -17.69
N PRO A 627 -5.68 -0.64 -17.21
CA PRO A 627 -6.29 -1.71 -16.43
C PRO A 627 -6.27 -3.09 -17.13
N GLN A 628 -6.42 -3.14 -18.46
CA GLN A 628 -6.42 -4.41 -19.22
C GLN A 628 -5.01 -5.02 -19.28
N ALA A 629 -3.97 -4.20 -19.43
CA ALA A 629 -2.59 -4.67 -19.42
C ALA A 629 -2.19 -5.16 -18.02
N ILE A 630 -2.56 -4.43 -16.96
CA ILE A 630 -2.35 -4.85 -15.57
C ILE A 630 -3.07 -6.17 -15.30
N LEU A 631 -4.32 -6.31 -15.72
CA LEU A 631 -5.08 -7.56 -15.59
C LEU A 631 -4.39 -8.71 -16.32
N GLN A 632 -3.89 -8.47 -17.54
CA GLN A 632 -3.19 -9.49 -18.30
C GLN A 632 -1.87 -9.90 -17.65
N LEU A 633 -1.10 -8.94 -17.14
CA LEU A 633 0.11 -9.24 -16.38
C LEU A 633 -0.18 -10.05 -15.12
N ARG A 634 -1.22 -9.70 -14.36
CA ARG A 634 -1.67 -10.49 -13.20
C ARG A 634 -2.05 -11.93 -13.57
N ARG A 635 -2.66 -12.15 -14.75
CA ARG A 635 -2.95 -13.50 -15.26
C ARG A 635 -1.67 -14.26 -15.58
N ILE A 636 -0.69 -13.62 -16.23
CA ILE A 636 0.61 -14.22 -16.53
C ILE A 636 1.32 -14.62 -15.23
N LEU A 637 1.35 -13.74 -14.22
CA LEU A 637 1.96 -14.04 -12.92
C LEU A 637 1.30 -15.26 -12.27
N ARG A 638 -0.04 -15.33 -12.23
CA ARG A 638 -0.75 -16.52 -11.70
C ARG A 638 -0.44 -17.81 -12.46
N GLN A 639 -0.31 -17.75 -13.78
CA GLN A 639 0.05 -18.93 -14.59
C GLN A 639 1.46 -19.43 -14.28
N LEU A 640 2.37 -18.52 -13.92
CA LEU A 640 3.73 -18.84 -13.52
C LEU A 640 3.80 -19.42 -12.10
N GLU A 641 2.78 -19.24 -11.26
CA GLU A 641 2.69 -19.91 -9.94
C GLU A 641 2.35 -21.40 -10.06
N GLU A 642 1.52 -21.77 -11.04
CA GLU A 642 1.07 -23.15 -11.26
C GLU A 642 2.14 -24.09 -11.85
N HIS A 643 3.30 -23.54 -12.24
CA HIS A 643 4.42 -24.25 -12.89
C HIS A 643 5.75 -23.92 -12.21
#